data_AF-A0A1W9PR74-F1
#
_entry.id   AF-A0A1W9PR74-F1
#
_cell.length_a   1.000
_cell.length_b   1.000
_cell.length_c   1.000
_cell.angle_alpha   90.00
_cell.angle_beta   90.00
_cell.angle_gamma   90.00
#
_symmetry.space_group_name_H-M   'P 1'
#
loop_
_entity.id
_entity.type
_entity.pdbx_description
1 polymer ?
#
loop_
_entity_poly.entity_id
_entity_poly.type
_entity_poly.pdbx_seq_one_letter_code
_entity_poly.pdbx_strand_id
1 'polypeptide(L)'
;MPKVTVIYGEETKTISAEEGEILGDVIARTGLPLEQPCAGRGTCGKCKVLVEQGIAPPDEVEKKNLTPGELALNNRLACRAKVQGDTQIVLSPIVVYSNKIFKGSSRYKHEKDVPLGLAIDLGSTTVAAFLTMLDNGEVAAGGGGLNQQTVFGSDIISRLAAALNDSANVKRLHRLALASINQATDSLNLPARIWDRIEQVTIVGNVAMHHLLAEQPLESLAYLPFQPHSTKSIKDAKSLMDGIFPAHVRVSLPPLIGGFVGSDALACLAYFGFDNPSGPMAAIDLGTNGEVMVTNGERILVTSTAAGPAFEGVNISCGSRAVDGAIVQVSLDNDDFKLETIANAEPIGLTGSGLLSAISEFRRVGIIQPSGRINPNCTVYADKISQDDQGTRRIQLVPDKDLYLTQLDIRELQKAKGAIRAAIDVLMQQLDLEPQDLERVILTGSFGAQVDVEAILEIGMIPPVKKEAVETIANGAGFGAAIFLTEEGFALGEKLARESKRKSAPLTAQFKGIALVVLATVFWSSSGIFISFIMEESDLSAVGLAFWRDLTTFLVLLLGISVTNPKRLRVKKCDLPWLAAMGAISIGIFHILWNNAVVMIGASLATVIQCNAPIFVTVMAYFVFKETITSHKLAAIALAVVGTILVSGLVGNGGEWKIIPVGVLIALGSAVMYGTFSLFGKKISSNYSPWTILLYVFGFGTIALFLYQLGTLDPWPSSPAIIPWFAGLVLISTIAGFASYTAGLQKLPASAASITAMTEILFASVMAYIFLGERLDVWQILGAILIISGVAIVSLDKNKVNHNA
;
A
#
# COMPACT_ATOMS: atom_id res chain seq x y z
N MET A 1 44.70 20.31 14.56
CA MET A 1 44.18 20.27 13.18
C MET A 1 42.67 20.16 13.26
N PRO A 2 41.93 21.11 12.67
CA PRO A 2 40.50 20.99 12.46
C PRO A 2 40.08 19.64 11.87
N LYS A 3 38.94 19.11 12.31
CA LYS A 3 38.29 17.97 11.66
C LYS A 3 37.26 18.48 10.65
N VAL A 4 37.37 18.01 9.41
CA VAL A 4 36.42 18.30 8.34
C VAL A 4 35.60 17.05 8.09
N THR A 5 34.31 17.12 8.39
CA THR A 5 33.34 16.07 8.13
C THR A 5 32.58 16.38 6.85
N VAL A 6 32.80 15.56 5.83
CA VAL A 6 32.15 15.65 4.52
C VAL A 6 31.06 14.59 4.46
N ILE A 7 29.83 15.04 4.23
CA ILE A 7 28.67 14.16 4.15
C ILE A 7 28.15 14.15 2.72
N TYR A 8 28.04 12.96 2.14
CA TYR A 8 27.48 12.73 0.81
C TYR A 8 26.57 11.51 0.84
N GLY A 9 25.26 11.72 0.77
CA GLY A 9 24.32 10.62 0.99
C GLY A 9 24.39 10.09 2.43
N GLU A 10 24.43 8.77 2.55
CA GLU A 10 24.71 8.05 3.80
C GLU A 10 26.21 7.99 4.13
N GLU A 11 27.08 8.31 3.16
CA GLU A 11 28.53 8.25 3.35
C GLU A 11 29.00 9.49 4.10
N THR A 12 29.60 9.27 5.27
CA THR A 12 30.21 10.32 6.08
C THR A 12 31.71 10.04 6.20
N LYS A 13 32.53 10.99 5.73
CA LYS A 13 33.98 10.91 5.85
C LYS A 13 34.50 12.07 6.66
N THR A 14 35.29 11.77 7.69
CA THR A 14 35.97 12.79 8.49
C THR A 14 37.47 12.73 8.22
N ILE A 15 38.05 13.86 7.85
CA ILE A 15 39.48 14.02 7.60
C ILE A 15 40.02 15.20 8.39
N SER A 16 41.28 15.13 8.81
CA SER A 16 41.97 16.28 9.40
C SER A 16 42.40 17.26 8.31
N ALA A 17 42.21 18.55 8.55
CA ALA A 17 42.66 19.63 7.67
C ALA A 17 43.50 20.65 8.46
N GLU A 18 44.25 21.48 7.74
CA GLU A 18 44.93 22.64 8.32
C GLU A 18 44.00 23.85 8.37
N GLU A 19 44.18 24.72 9.36
CA GLU A 19 43.45 25.99 9.39
C GLU A 19 43.91 26.87 8.23
N GLY A 20 42.96 27.42 7.48
CA GLY A 20 43.19 28.18 6.25
C GLY A 20 43.22 27.33 4.97
N GLU A 21 43.19 26.00 5.07
CA GLU A 21 43.20 25.09 3.93
C GLU A 21 41.92 25.25 3.06
N ILE A 22 42.06 25.12 1.74
CA ILE A 22 40.94 25.26 0.80
C ILE A 22 40.06 24.01 0.89
N LEU A 23 38.77 24.22 1.13
CA LEU A 23 37.80 23.15 1.35
C LEU A 23 37.74 22.15 0.18
N GLY A 24 37.88 22.62 -1.05
CA GLY A 24 37.88 21.80 -2.26
C GLY A 24 39.01 20.75 -2.27
N ASP A 25 40.20 21.13 -1.79
CA ASP A 25 41.34 20.22 -1.70
C ASP A 25 41.10 19.18 -0.59
N VAL A 26 40.52 19.62 0.53
CA VAL A 26 40.12 18.73 1.63
C VAL A 26 39.08 17.71 1.17
N ILE A 27 38.06 18.14 0.42
CA ILE A 27 37.03 17.25 -0.15
C ILE A 27 37.66 16.25 -1.11
N ALA A 28 38.55 16.70 -2.00
CA ALA A 28 39.21 15.81 -2.97
C ALA A 28 39.95 14.64 -2.29
N ARG A 29 40.55 14.87 -1.10
CA ARG A 29 41.21 13.81 -0.32
C ARG A 29 40.27 12.75 0.24
N THR A 30 38.97 13.05 0.36
CA THR A 30 37.96 12.07 0.81
C THR A 30 37.58 11.07 -0.29
N GLY A 31 37.92 11.35 -1.55
CA GLY A 31 37.47 10.58 -2.70
C GLY A 31 35.98 10.75 -3.02
N LEU A 32 35.27 11.66 -2.35
CA LEU A 32 33.88 11.99 -2.64
C LEU A 32 33.78 12.92 -3.86
N PRO A 33 32.70 12.84 -4.65
CA PRO A 33 32.57 13.60 -5.89
C PRO A 33 32.38 15.11 -5.62
N LEU A 34 33.17 15.95 -6.30
CA LEU A 34 33.06 17.41 -6.26
C LEU A 34 33.21 18.00 -7.67
N GLU A 35 32.25 18.80 -8.12
CA GLU A 35 32.28 19.41 -9.45
C GLU A 35 33.21 20.63 -9.47
N GLN A 36 34.39 20.51 -10.12
CA GLN A 36 35.33 21.61 -10.31
C GLN A 36 35.74 21.81 -11.78
N PRO A 37 34.80 22.17 -12.67
CA PRO A 37 35.09 22.29 -14.10
C PRO A 37 36.07 23.43 -14.44
N CYS A 38 36.22 24.42 -13.55
CA CYS A 38 37.26 25.45 -13.68
C CYS A 38 38.59 25.09 -13.00
N ALA A 39 38.77 23.84 -12.54
CA ALA A 39 39.94 23.37 -11.81
C ALA A 39 40.30 24.27 -10.61
N GLY A 40 39.31 24.60 -9.77
CA GLY A 40 39.53 25.37 -8.55
C GLY A 40 39.78 26.88 -8.72
N ARG A 41 39.76 27.42 -9.95
CA ARG A 41 40.08 28.84 -10.22
C ARG A 41 39.05 29.86 -9.70
N GLY A 42 37.88 29.41 -9.24
CA GLY A 42 36.82 30.30 -8.74
C GLY A 42 36.09 31.11 -9.81
N THR A 43 36.23 30.75 -11.09
CA THR A 43 35.67 31.53 -12.21
C THR A 43 34.30 31.05 -12.70
N CYS A 44 33.94 29.79 -12.42
CA CYS A 44 32.70 29.20 -12.93
C CYS A 44 31.52 29.19 -11.95
N GLY A 45 31.78 29.38 -10.65
CA GLY A 45 30.74 29.32 -9.62
C GLY A 45 30.11 27.94 -9.38
N LYS A 46 30.63 26.85 -9.97
CA LYS A 46 29.98 25.52 -9.95
C LYS A 46 30.35 24.63 -8.76
N CYS A 47 31.44 24.93 -8.06
CA CYS A 47 31.97 24.10 -6.96
C CYS A 47 31.17 24.26 -5.64
N LYS A 48 29.83 24.30 -5.72
CA LYS A 48 28.93 24.68 -4.62
C LYS A 48 28.82 23.55 -3.59
N VAL A 49 28.93 23.90 -2.31
CA VAL A 49 28.76 22.99 -1.17
C VAL A 49 28.00 23.67 -0.05
N LEU A 50 27.13 22.93 0.63
CA LEU A 50 26.38 23.44 1.76
C LEU A 50 27.23 23.31 3.03
N VAL A 51 27.46 24.43 3.72
CA VAL A 51 28.33 24.46 4.90
C VAL A 51 27.48 24.65 6.15
N GLU A 52 27.70 23.81 7.17
CA GLU A 52 26.95 23.92 8.42
C GLU A 52 27.69 24.80 9.44
N GLN A 53 29.01 24.63 9.54
CA GLN A 53 29.88 25.40 10.43
C GLN A 53 31.36 25.29 10.05
N GLY A 54 32.21 26.09 10.71
CA GLY A 54 33.66 25.89 10.73
C GLY A 54 34.46 26.50 9.58
N ILE A 55 33.84 27.35 8.74
CA ILE A 55 34.47 27.94 7.55
C ILE A 55 34.52 29.46 7.65
N ALA A 56 35.60 30.05 7.14
CA ALA A 56 35.80 31.49 7.07
C ALA A 56 34.69 32.20 6.27
N PRO A 57 34.36 33.48 6.54
CA PRO A 57 33.33 34.23 5.80
C PRO A 57 33.54 34.23 4.27
N PRO A 58 32.45 34.37 3.47
CA PRO A 58 32.54 34.37 2.01
C PRO A 58 33.36 35.55 1.48
N ASP A 59 34.26 35.26 0.55
CA ASP A 59 35.07 36.28 -0.12
C ASP A 59 34.31 37.00 -1.25
N GLU A 60 34.94 38.00 -1.89
CA GLU A 60 34.30 38.77 -2.97
C GLU A 60 34.02 37.93 -4.23
N VAL A 61 34.76 36.85 -4.47
CA VAL A 61 34.52 35.94 -5.60
C VAL A 61 33.29 35.08 -5.30
N GLU A 62 33.13 34.61 -4.08
CA GLU A 62 31.94 33.90 -3.61
C GLU A 62 30.71 34.80 -3.68
N LYS A 63 30.77 36.01 -3.13
CA LYS A 63 29.66 36.98 -3.18
C LYS A 63 29.24 37.35 -4.60
N LYS A 64 30.16 37.32 -5.56
CA LYS A 64 29.88 37.61 -6.97
C LYS A 64 29.24 36.44 -7.70
N ASN A 65 29.56 35.20 -7.34
CA ASN A 65 29.14 34.00 -8.06
C ASN A 65 27.97 33.25 -7.41
N LEU A 66 27.70 33.49 -6.12
CA LEU A 66 26.60 32.87 -5.39
C LEU A 66 25.41 33.81 -5.34
N THR A 67 24.21 33.27 -5.50
CA THR A 67 22.98 34.06 -5.36
C THR A 67 22.74 34.43 -3.89
N PRO A 68 21.91 35.46 -3.60
CA PRO A 68 21.54 35.78 -2.22
C PRO A 68 20.93 34.59 -1.46
N GLY A 69 20.11 33.77 -2.12
CA GLY A 69 19.53 32.56 -1.55
C GLY A 69 20.58 31.49 -1.23
N GLU A 70 21.56 31.32 -2.11
CA GLU A 70 22.69 30.42 -1.84
C GLU A 70 23.50 30.87 -0.63
N LEU A 71 23.82 32.16 -0.53
CA LEU A 71 24.54 32.70 0.62
C LEU A 71 23.72 32.57 1.92
N ALA A 72 22.40 32.77 1.85
CA ALA A 72 21.50 32.61 3.00
C ALA A 72 21.45 31.17 3.53
N LEU A 73 21.55 30.19 2.63
CA LEU A 73 21.66 28.77 2.99
C LEU A 73 23.07 28.35 3.41
N ASN A 74 24.02 29.29 3.45
CA ASN A 74 25.44 29.05 3.68
C ASN A 74 26.05 28.07 2.64
N ASN A 75 25.59 28.15 1.39
CA ASN A 75 26.32 27.57 0.27
C ASN A 75 27.61 28.34 0.08
N ARG A 76 28.69 27.61 -0.18
CA ARG A 76 30.03 28.13 -0.38
C ARG A 76 30.64 27.55 -1.63
N LEU A 77 31.58 28.26 -2.23
CA LEU A 77 32.40 27.69 -3.30
C LEU A 77 33.52 26.90 -2.65
N ALA A 78 33.50 25.57 -2.74
CA ALA A 78 34.53 24.70 -2.18
C ALA A 78 35.94 25.12 -2.60
N CYS A 79 36.08 25.63 -3.82
CA CYS A 79 37.34 26.12 -4.39
C CYS A 79 37.81 27.49 -3.83
N ARG A 80 37.03 28.15 -2.97
CA ARG A 80 37.35 29.44 -2.33
C ARG A 80 37.26 29.39 -0.80
N ALA A 81 36.31 28.62 -0.29
CA ALA A 81 36.05 28.43 1.13
C ALA A 81 37.29 27.90 1.86
N LYS A 82 37.61 28.50 3.02
CA LYS A 82 38.75 28.12 3.85
C LYS A 82 38.29 27.57 5.19
N VAL A 83 38.87 26.45 5.59
CA VAL A 83 38.64 25.82 6.91
C VAL A 83 39.15 26.76 8.00
N GLN A 84 38.33 27.02 9.03
CA GLN A 84 38.69 27.89 10.16
C GLN A 84 38.59 27.17 11.51
N GLY A 85 37.83 26.08 11.57
CA GLY A 85 37.70 25.21 12.74
C GLY A 85 37.08 23.89 12.32
N ASP A 86 36.59 23.13 13.30
CA ASP A 86 35.88 21.88 13.01
C ASP A 86 34.70 22.16 12.07
N THR A 87 34.79 21.58 10.87
CA THR A 87 33.97 21.93 9.72
C THR A 87 33.06 20.77 9.38
N GLN A 88 31.80 21.08 9.07
CA GLN A 88 30.84 20.09 8.61
C GLN A 88 30.20 20.61 7.33
N ILE A 89 30.21 19.78 6.29
CA ILE A 89 29.70 20.14 4.97
C ILE A 89 28.87 19.02 4.36
N VAL A 90 27.93 19.41 3.49
CA VAL A 90 27.10 18.51 2.71
C VAL A 90 27.38 18.74 1.24
N LEU A 91 27.77 17.68 0.54
CA LEU A 91 27.97 17.69 -0.90
C LEU A 91 26.62 17.49 -1.59
N SER A 92 26.22 18.44 -2.44
CA SER A 92 25.03 18.31 -3.29
C SER A 92 25.34 17.37 -4.46
N PRO A 93 24.42 16.47 -4.85
CA PRO A 93 24.58 15.63 -6.03
C PRO A 93 24.78 16.47 -7.31
N ILE A 94 25.59 15.94 -8.24
CA ILE A 94 25.88 16.59 -9.53
C ILE A 94 24.57 16.88 -10.28
N VAL A 95 24.49 18.11 -10.79
CA VAL A 95 23.29 18.69 -11.38
C VAL A 95 22.96 18.02 -12.70
N VAL A 96 21.87 17.25 -12.73
CA VAL A 96 21.23 16.81 -13.98
C VAL A 96 19.99 17.66 -14.17
N TYR A 97 20.07 18.65 -15.07
CA TYR A 97 18.88 19.37 -15.52
C TYR A 97 18.02 18.41 -16.32
N SER A 98 16.75 18.28 -15.94
CA SER A 98 15.78 17.64 -16.81
C SER A 98 15.55 18.58 -18.00
N ASN A 99 15.95 18.18 -19.21
CA ASN A 99 15.61 18.83 -20.48
C ASN A 99 14.11 18.70 -20.81
N LYS A 100 13.23 18.86 -19.81
CA LYS A 100 11.79 18.88 -20.03
C LYS A 100 11.43 20.19 -20.68
N ILE A 101 11.17 20.11 -21.99
CA ILE A 101 10.65 21.20 -22.79
C ILE A 101 9.21 21.47 -22.30
N PHE A 102 9.07 22.36 -21.32
CA PHE A 102 7.79 22.99 -21.04
C PHE A 102 7.55 23.99 -22.18
N LYS A 103 6.40 23.90 -22.88
CA LYS A 103 6.01 24.91 -23.86
C LYS A 103 5.87 26.25 -23.13
N GLY A 104 6.91 27.05 -23.18
CA GLY A 104 6.97 28.35 -22.54
C GLY A 104 6.53 29.46 -23.49
N SER A 105 5.82 30.43 -22.95
CA SER A 105 5.47 31.66 -23.64
C SER A 105 6.59 32.69 -23.50
N SER A 106 6.95 33.41 -24.56
CA SER A 106 7.89 34.53 -24.45
C SER A 106 7.23 35.82 -23.94
N ARG A 107 5.92 35.80 -23.65
CA ARG A 107 5.12 36.97 -23.27
C ARG A 107 5.72 37.74 -22.09
N TYR A 108 6.20 37.02 -21.05
CA TYR A 108 6.87 37.64 -19.90
C TYR A 108 8.10 38.49 -20.25
N LYS A 109 8.73 38.28 -21.41
CA LYS A 109 9.87 39.08 -21.89
C LYS A 109 9.42 40.38 -22.58
N HIS A 110 8.23 40.40 -23.16
CA HIS A 110 7.71 41.50 -23.97
C HIS A 110 6.77 42.40 -23.15
N GLU A 111 5.88 41.81 -22.37
CA GLU A 111 4.92 42.52 -21.51
C GLU A 111 5.53 42.73 -20.13
N LYS A 112 6.10 43.91 -19.93
CA LYS A 112 6.93 44.22 -18.75
C LYS A 112 6.13 44.57 -17.51
N ASP A 113 4.89 45.02 -17.68
CA ASP A 113 4.04 45.53 -16.59
C ASP A 113 3.15 44.44 -15.96
N VAL A 114 3.15 43.24 -16.53
CA VAL A 114 2.35 42.12 -16.00
C VAL A 114 3.06 41.50 -14.79
N PRO A 115 2.42 41.40 -13.62
CA PRO A 115 2.96 40.71 -12.45
C PRO A 115 3.20 39.22 -12.72
N LEU A 116 4.21 38.66 -12.07
CA LEU A 116 4.61 37.27 -12.21
C LEU A 116 4.49 36.52 -10.89
N GLY A 117 4.33 35.20 -10.98
CA GLY A 117 4.40 34.30 -9.83
C GLY A 117 5.28 33.09 -10.11
N LEU A 118 5.69 32.40 -9.04
CA LEU A 118 6.42 31.14 -9.11
C LEU A 118 5.60 30.02 -8.47
N ALA A 119 5.22 29.05 -9.27
CA ALA A 119 4.62 27.82 -8.79
C ALA A 119 5.70 26.74 -8.66
N ILE A 120 5.80 26.12 -7.49
CA ILE A 120 6.89 25.20 -7.15
C ILE A 120 6.29 23.87 -6.69
N ASP A 121 6.71 22.80 -7.35
CA ASP A 121 6.36 21.42 -7.03
C ASP A 121 7.57 20.77 -6.33
N LEU A 122 7.47 20.65 -5.00
CA LEU A 122 8.47 20.02 -4.14
C LEU A 122 8.21 18.50 -4.07
N GLY A 123 8.63 17.79 -5.11
CA GLY A 123 8.58 16.34 -5.16
C GLY A 123 9.68 15.67 -4.32
N SER A 124 9.49 14.38 -4.01
CA SER A 124 10.49 13.56 -3.29
C SER A 124 11.80 13.44 -4.06
N THR A 125 11.74 13.21 -5.38
CA THR A 125 12.94 13.01 -6.22
C THR A 125 13.33 14.27 -6.99
N THR A 126 12.35 15.03 -7.48
CA THR A 126 12.55 16.20 -8.34
C THR A 126 11.81 17.40 -7.77
N VAL A 127 12.41 18.58 -7.86
CA VAL A 127 11.77 19.86 -7.56
C VAL A 127 11.62 20.62 -8.87
N ALA A 128 10.41 21.05 -9.20
CA ALA A 128 10.12 21.83 -10.41
C ALA A 128 9.63 23.23 -10.06
N ALA A 129 10.03 24.23 -10.84
CA ALA A 129 9.63 25.62 -10.68
C ALA A 129 9.05 26.15 -12.00
N PHE A 130 7.93 26.87 -11.91
CA PHE A 130 7.17 27.36 -13.05
C PHE A 130 6.92 28.86 -12.90
N LEU A 131 7.48 29.65 -13.82
CA LEU A 131 7.19 31.07 -13.93
C LEU A 131 5.82 31.25 -14.59
N THR A 132 4.92 31.96 -13.92
CA THR A 132 3.51 32.11 -14.32
C THR A 132 3.13 33.58 -14.42
N MET A 133 2.35 33.93 -15.45
CA MET A 133 1.74 35.25 -15.60
C MET A 133 0.52 35.37 -14.68
N LEU A 134 0.46 36.37 -13.80
CA LEU A 134 -0.62 36.45 -12.79
C LEU A 134 -1.95 37.00 -13.34
N ASP A 135 -1.95 37.61 -14.52
CA ASP A 135 -3.15 38.17 -15.13
C ASP A 135 -4.07 37.09 -15.73
N ASN A 136 -3.50 35.99 -16.22
CA ASN A 136 -4.25 34.92 -16.90
C ASN A 136 -3.88 33.49 -16.43
N GLY A 137 -2.90 33.33 -15.54
CA GLY A 137 -2.44 32.02 -15.05
C GLY A 137 -1.56 31.24 -16.05
N GLU A 138 -1.08 31.87 -17.12
CA GLU A 138 -0.27 31.24 -18.15
C GLU A 138 1.13 30.88 -17.63
N VAL A 139 1.51 29.60 -17.70
CA VAL A 139 2.86 29.15 -17.37
C VAL A 139 3.82 29.50 -18.50
N ALA A 140 4.69 30.47 -18.24
CA ALA A 140 5.58 31.10 -19.21
C ALA A 140 6.94 30.40 -19.33
N ALA A 141 7.47 29.84 -18.24
CA ALA A 141 8.72 29.09 -18.25
C ALA A 141 8.70 28.00 -17.17
N GLY A 142 9.45 26.92 -17.39
CA GLY A 142 9.60 25.84 -16.43
C GLY A 142 11.05 25.42 -16.29
N GLY A 143 11.44 25.02 -15.08
CA GLY A 143 12.77 24.58 -14.72
C GLY A 143 12.67 23.54 -13.61
N GLY A 144 13.77 22.84 -13.32
CA GLY A 144 13.77 21.86 -12.25
C GLY A 144 15.16 21.32 -11.92
N GLY A 145 15.25 20.70 -10.76
CA GLY A 145 16.46 20.07 -10.23
C GLY A 145 16.14 18.84 -9.38
N LEU A 146 17.17 18.10 -9.01
CA LEU A 146 17.01 16.99 -8.08
C LEU A 146 16.75 17.51 -6.66
N ASN A 147 15.86 16.83 -5.94
CA ASN A 147 15.68 17.09 -4.51
C ASN A 147 16.92 16.60 -3.75
N GLN A 148 17.65 17.52 -3.13
CA GLN A 148 18.88 17.25 -2.40
C GLN A 148 18.64 16.48 -1.10
N GLN A 149 17.40 16.37 -0.62
CA GLN A 149 17.05 15.48 0.49
C GLN A 149 17.23 14.00 0.17
N THR A 150 17.42 13.63 -1.11
CA THR A 150 17.76 12.26 -1.53
C THR A 150 18.98 11.67 -0.83
N VAL A 151 19.84 12.53 -0.25
CA VAL A 151 20.97 12.08 0.57
C VAL A 151 20.56 11.29 1.82
N PHE A 152 19.33 11.48 2.32
CA PHE A 152 18.77 10.75 3.46
C PHE A 152 17.89 9.55 3.05
N GLY A 153 17.84 9.25 1.75
CA GLY A 153 17.01 8.18 1.20
C GLY A 153 16.23 8.62 -0.03
N SER A 154 16.01 7.66 -0.93
CA SER A 154 15.21 7.85 -2.14
C SER A 154 13.72 7.98 -1.86
N ASP A 155 13.23 7.46 -0.73
CA ASP A 155 11.83 7.49 -0.33
C ASP A 155 11.54 8.43 0.86
N ILE A 156 10.26 8.73 1.07
CA ILE A 156 9.79 9.63 2.13
C ILE A 156 9.92 9.03 3.54
N ILE A 157 9.82 7.71 3.70
CA ILE A 157 9.85 7.03 4.99
C ILE A 157 11.27 7.07 5.58
N SER A 158 12.28 6.82 4.75
CA SER A 158 13.69 6.94 5.14
C SER A 158 14.03 8.34 5.65
N ARG A 159 13.51 9.39 4.99
CA ARG A 159 13.68 10.78 5.43
C ARG A 159 12.99 11.08 6.76
N LEU A 160 11.75 10.62 6.92
CA LEU A 160 11.00 10.76 8.17
C LEU A 160 11.72 10.03 9.32
N ALA A 161 12.24 8.83 9.08
CA ALA A 161 13.01 8.07 10.06
C ALA A 161 14.30 8.79 10.46
N ALA A 162 15.05 9.34 9.50
CA ALA A 162 16.26 10.13 9.77
C ALA A 162 15.95 11.38 10.62
N ALA A 163 14.84 12.06 10.33
CA ALA A 163 14.38 13.23 11.06
C ALA A 163 13.91 12.90 12.49
N LEU A 164 13.24 11.77 12.69
CA LEU A 164 12.76 11.32 13.99
C LEU A 164 13.87 10.79 14.91
N ASN A 165 14.93 10.23 14.32
CA ASN A 165 16.07 9.74 15.08
C ASN A 165 16.94 10.86 15.65
N ASP A 166 17.05 12.00 14.95
CA ASP A 166 17.86 13.13 15.38
C ASP A 166 17.23 14.47 14.98
N SER A 167 16.96 15.31 15.98
CA SER A 167 16.45 16.67 15.79
C SER A 167 17.35 17.57 14.92
N ALA A 168 18.66 17.29 14.84
CA ALA A 168 19.56 18.00 13.94
C ALA A 168 19.24 17.69 12.46
N ASN A 169 18.79 16.47 12.16
CA ASN A 169 18.40 16.07 10.81
C ASN A 169 17.12 16.76 10.34
N VAL A 170 16.21 17.16 11.24
CA VAL A 170 15.02 17.96 10.87
C VAL A 170 15.46 19.27 10.21
N LYS A 171 16.33 20.04 10.89
CA LYS A 171 16.86 21.30 10.37
C LYS A 171 17.67 21.10 9.09
N ARG A 172 18.41 20.00 9.00
CA ARG A 172 19.21 19.65 7.82
C ARG A 172 18.34 19.33 6.61
N LEU A 173 17.30 18.50 6.79
CA LEU A 173 16.32 18.19 5.74
C LEU A 173 15.55 19.43 5.29
N HIS A 174 15.20 20.33 6.20
CA HIS A 174 14.62 21.63 5.87
C HIS A 174 15.54 22.46 4.97
N ARG A 175 16.82 22.66 5.36
CA ARG A 175 17.81 23.38 4.55
C ARG A 175 18.03 22.75 3.17
N LEU A 176 18.04 21.41 3.09
CA LEU A 176 18.16 20.72 1.81
C LEU A 176 16.92 20.90 0.92
N ALA A 177 15.71 20.97 1.51
CA ALA A 177 14.51 21.33 0.76
C ALA A 177 14.63 22.75 0.18
N LEU A 178 15.05 23.72 1.01
CA LEU A 178 15.29 25.09 0.58
C LEU A 178 16.35 25.20 -0.52
N ALA A 179 17.46 24.47 -0.38
CA ALA A 179 18.51 24.42 -1.41
C ALA A 179 17.98 23.84 -2.74
N SER A 180 17.11 22.84 -2.66
CA SER A 180 16.48 22.23 -3.83
C SER A 180 15.50 23.20 -4.52
N ILE A 181 14.72 23.95 -3.74
CA ILE A 181 13.84 25.01 -4.23
C ILE A 181 14.66 26.09 -4.95
N ASN A 182 15.70 26.61 -4.30
CA ASN A 182 16.57 27.63 -4.87
C ASN A 182 17.21 27.15 -6.18
N GLN A 183 17.67 25.90 -6.23
CA GLN A 183 18.24 25.31 -7.43
C GLN A 183 17.21 25.20 -8.57
N ALA A 184 15.97 24.78 -8.26
CA ALA A 184 14.91 24.69 -9.25
C ALA A 184 14.56 26.09 -9.81
N THR A 185 14.49 27.11 -8.96
CA THR A 185 14.23 28.49 -9.42
C THR A 185 15.40 29.08 -10.20
N ASP A 186 16.64 28.83 -9.79
CA ASP A 186 17.84 29.30 -10.51
C ASP A 186 17.96 28.66 -11.90
N SER A 187 17.45 27.43 -12.07
CA SER A 187 17.43 26.74 -13.38
C SER A 187 16.60 27.47 -14.45
N LEU A 188 15.67 28.35 -14.05
CA LEU A 188 14.92 29.19 -14.96
C LEU A 188 15.80 30.26 -15.63
N ASN A 189 16.99 30.54 -15.08
CA ASN A 189 17.96 31.51 -15.58
C ASN A 189 17.35 32.90 -15.82
N LEU A 190 16.56 33.38 -14.85
CA LEU A 190 15.84 34.64 -14.96
C LEU A 190 16.76 35.83 -14.65
N PRO A 191 16.76 36.89 -15.46
CA PRO A 191 17.51 38.11 -15.15
C PRO A 191 16.84 38.87 -13.99
N ALA A 192 17.61 39.67 -13.24
CA ALA A 192 17.15 40.40 -12.05
C ALA A 192 15.82 41.18 -12.25
N ARG A 193 15.66 41.85 -13.40
CA ARG A 193 14.43 42.58 -13.76
C ARG A 193 13.15 41.73 -13.79
N ILE A 194 13.28 40.41 -13.99
CA ILE A 194 12.15 39.47 -13.99
C ILE A 194 11.92 38.98 -12.57
N TRP A 195 12.97 38.76 -11.79
CA TRP A 195 12.88 38.46 -10.36
C TRP A 195 12.14 39.56 -9.59
N ASP A 196 12.38 40.83 -9.91
CA ASP A 196 11.71 41.98 -9.27
C ASP A 196 10.21 42.07 -9.57
N ARG A 197 9.71 41.33 -10.57
CA ARG A 197 8.28 41.29 -10.95
C ARG A 197 7.52 40.13 -10.29
N ILE A 198 8.21 39.26 -9.57
CA ILE A 198 7.59 38.11 -8.94
C ILE A 198 6.93 38.59 -7.65
N GLU A 199 5.61 38.51 -7.55
CA GLU A 199 4.87 38.98 -6.37
C GLU A 199 4.46 37.84 -5.44
N GLN A 200 4.27 36.64 -5.99
CA GLN A 200 3.72 35.50 -5.27
C GLN A 200 4.43 34.19 -5.62
N VAL A 201 4.67 33.38 -4.60
CA VAL A 201 5.22 32.03 -4.70
C VAL A 201 4.25 31.06 -4.04
N THR A 202 3.91 29.98 -4.73
CA THR A 202 3.17 28.86 -4.13
C THR A 202 4.00 27.60 -4.21
N ILE A 203 4.13 26.89 -3.08
CA ILE A 203 4.85 25.62 -3.01
C ILE A 203 3.87 24.51 -2.65
N VAL A 204 3.80 23.49 -3.50
CA VAL A 204 3.04 22.26 -3.29
C VAL A 204 3.99 21.08 -3.10
N GLY A 205 3.49 20.03 -2.47
CA GLY A 205 4.22 18.77 -2.33
C GLY A 205 3.43 17.77 -1.49
N ASN A 206 3.91 16.53 -1.47
CA ASN A 206 3.33 15.52 -0.62
C ASN A 206 3.49 15.91 0.86
N VAL A 207 2.72 15.24 1.72
CA VAL A 207 2.65 15.59 3.15
C VAL A 207 4.01 15.57 3.85
N ALA A 208 4.89 14.62 3.52
CA ALA A 208 6.21 14.56 4.12
C ALA A 208 7.09 15.74 3.68
N MET A 209 7.08 16.09 2.39
CA MET A 209 7.82 17.23 1.86
C MET A 209 7.32 18.55 2.44
N HIS A 210 6.00 18.72 2.54
CA HIS A 210 5.37 19.86 3.18
C HIS A 210 5.83 20.02 4.63
N HIS A 211 5.77 18.96 5.44
CA HIS A 211 6.12 19.04 6.86
C HIS A 211 7.61 19.26 7.10
N LEU A 212 8.48 18.67 6.27
CA LEU A 212 9.92 18.93 6.33
C LEU A 212 10.26 20.39 5.95
N LEU A 213 9.58 20.93 4.92
CA LEU A 213 9.75 22.33 4.53
C LEU A 213 9.23 23.28 5.61
N ALA A 214 8.08 22.98 6.22
CA ALA A 214 7.43 23.83 7.21
C ALA A 214 7.89 23.60 8.66
N GLU A 215 8.92 22.78 8.87
CA GLU A 215 9.45 22.36 10.17
C GLU A 215 8.33 21.91 11.16
N GLN A 216 7.32 21.22 10.63
CA GLN A 216 6.18 20.73 11.41
C GLN A 216 6.51 19.40 12.12
N PRO A 217 5.85 19.09 13.25
CA PRO A 217 6.01 17.80 13.93
C PRO A 217 5.73 16.60 13.01
N LEU A 218 6.57 15.57 13.09
CA LEU A 218 6.61 14.43 12.15
C LEU A 218 6.08 13.12 12.75
N GLU A 219 5.93 13.04 14.07
CA GLU A 219 5.59 11.81 14.80
C GLU A 219 4.25 11.24 14.33
N SER A 220 3.26 12.12 14.10
CA SER A 220 1.93 11.71 13.65
C SER A 220 1.93 11.15 12.23
N LEU A 221 2.97 11.42 11.42
CA LEU A 221 3.14 10.86 10.08
C LEU A 221 3.82 9.50 10.09
N ALA A 222 4.72 9.24 11.03
CA ALA A 222 5.44 7.97 11.13
C ALA A 222 4.67 6.90 11.92
N TYR A 223 3.74 7.30 12.78
CA TYR A 223 2.94 6.38 13.58
C TYR A 223 1.45 6.45 13.22
N LEU A 224 0.75 5.32 13.40
CA LEU A 224 -0.70 5.25 13.25
C LEU A 224 -1.38 6.32 14.12
N PRO A 225 -2.30 7.13 13.57
CA PRO A 225 -3.07 6.92 12.33
C PRO A 225 -2.48 7.53 11.03
N PHE A 226 -1.16 7.79 10.97
CA PHE A 226 -0.45 8.35 9.82
C PHE A 226 -1.09 9.65 9.31
N GLN A 227 -1.22 10.64 10.20
CA GLN A 227 -1.85 11.93 9.91
C GLN A 227 -0.84 13.07 9.91
N PRO A 228 -1.00 14.08 9.02
CA PRO A 228 -0.26 15.32 9.17
C PRO A 228 -0.62 15.99 10.50
N HIS A 229 0.37 16.63 11.11
CA HIS A 229 0.17 17.48 12.28
C HIS A 229 -0.92 18.56 12.05
N SER A 230 -0.93 19.17 10.87
CA SER A 230 -1.93 20.13 10.44
C SER A 230 -2.23 19.94 8.96
N THR A 231 -3.51 20.07 8.59
CA THR A 231 -3.97 20.12 7.19
C THR A 231 -4.24 21.55 6.71
N LYS A 232 -4.12 22.54 7.59
CA LYS A 232 -4.41 23.94 7.26
C LYS A 232 -3.36 24.51 6.32
N SER A 233 -3.79 25.44 5.48
CA SER A 233 -2.91 26.26 4.65
C SER A 233 -1.98 27.13 5.51
N ILE A 234 -0.77 27.38 5.00
CA ILE A 234 0.16 28.39 5.54
C ILE A 234 0.20 29.53 4.53
N LYS A 235 -0.55 30.60 4.79
CA LYS A 235 -0.71 31.73 3.87
C LYS A 235 0.52 32.64 3.80
N ASP A 236 1.33 32.66 4.86
CA ASP A 236 2.62 33.34 4.90
C ASP A 236 3.67 32.38 5.45
N ALA A 237 4.47 31.82 4.55
CA ALA A 237 5.58 30.93 4.83
C ALA A 237 6.93 31.60 4.58
N LYS A 238 6.96 32.93 4.41
CA LYS A 238 8.19 33.63 4.01
C LYS A 238 9.31 33.48 5.05
N SER A 239 8.97 33.53 6.34
CA SER A 239 9.94 33.37 7.43
C SER A 239 10.63 31.99 7.46
N LEU A 240 10.07 30.99 6.77
CA LEU A 240 10.65 29.66 6.64
C LEU A 240 11.67 29.59 5.49
N MET A 241 11.80 30.66 4.70
CA MET A 241 12.58 30.69 3.44
C MET A 241 13.41 31.95 3.33
N ASP A 242 13.87 32.47 4.49
CA ASP A 242 14.60 33.72 4.58
C ASP A 242 15.80 33.75 3.63
N GLY A 243 15.86 34.79 2.81
CA GLY A 243 16.95 35.03 1.86
C GLY A 243 16.82 34.35 0.50
N ILE A 244 15.85 33.44 0.30
CA ILE A 244 15.63 32.77 -1.00
C ILE A 244 14.88 33.69 -1.97
N PHE A 245 13.79 34.29 -1.51
CA PHE A 245 12.95 35.19 -2.32
C PHE A 245 13.12 36.65 -1.90
N PRO A 246 12.93 37.62 -2.82
CA PRO A 246 12.94 39.04 -2.48
C PRO A 246 11.94 39.41 -1.37
N ALA A 247 12.24 40.48 -0.64
CA ALA A 247 11.46 40.83 0.56
C ALA A 247 9.99 41.22 0.29
N HIS A 248 9.61 41.58 -0.93
CA HIS A 248 8.22 41.91 -1.27
C HIS A 248 7.37 40.69 -1.64
N VAL A 249 8.00 39.53 -1.87
CA VAL A 249 7.32 38.32 -2.35
C VAL A 249 6.54 37.65 -1.23
N ARG A 250 5.28 37.29 -1.50
CA ARG A 250 4.46 36.46 -0.62
C ARG A 250 4.68 34.99 -0.94
N VAL A 251 4.90 34.16 0.07
CA VAL A 251 5.10 32.71 -0.09
C VAL A 251 3.99 31.97 0.64
N SER A 252 3.29 31.07 -0.05
CA SER A 252 2.18 30.30 0.52
C SER A 252 2.32 28.80 0.28
N LEU A 253 1.89 28.00 1.26
CA LEU A 253 1.72 26.55 1.16
C LEU A 253 0.21 26.26 1.23
N PRO A 254 -0.39 25.67 0.18
CA PRO A 254 -1.79 25.28 0.16
C PRO A 254 -2.10 24.22 1.23
N PRO A 255 -3.39 24.00 1.56
CA PRO A 255 -3.76 23.01 2.56
C PRO A 255 -3.46 21.60 2.08
N LEU A 256 -3.48 20.65 3.02
CA LEU A 256 -3.32 19.23 2.74
C LEU A 256 -4.68 18.53 2.83
N ILE A 257 -4.89 17.49 2.04
CA ILE A 257 -6.10 16.65 2.16
C ILE A 257 -5.99 15.73 3.38
N GLY A 258 -4.79 15.15 3.58
CA GLY A 258 -4.42 14.41 4.79
C GLY A 258 -3.88 13.02 4.49
N GLY A 259 -3.38 12.35 5.53
CA GLY A 259 -2.72 11.05 5.36
C GLY A 259 -1.37 11.25 4.70
N PHE A 260 -1.13 10.56 3.60
CA PHE A 260 0.00 10.83 2.70
C PHE A 260 -0.41 11.62 1.44
N VAL A 261 -1.67 12.07 1.33
CA VAL A 261 -2.15 12.87 0.19
C VAL A 261 -1.94 14.36 0.49
N GLY A 262 -1.01 14.98 -0.22
CA GLY A 262 -0.54 16.34 0.02
C GLY A 262 -1.19 17.41 -0.84
N SER A 263 -0.53 18.57 -0.91
CA SER A 263 -0.97 19.71 -1.72
C SER A 263 -0.62 19.56 -3.20
N ASP A 264 0.27 18.63 -3.54
CA ASP A 264 0.57 18.17 -4.90
C ASP A 264 -0.65 17.51 -5.57
N ALA A 265 -1.27 16.53 -4.90
CA ALA A 265 -2.50 15.92 -5.37
C ALA A 265 -3.67 16.92 -5.37
N LEU A 266 -3.70 17.84 -4.39
CA LEU A 266 -4.68 18.93 -4.37
C LEU A 266 -4.54 19.85 -5.60
N ALA A 267 -3.31 20.17 -5.99
CA ALA A 267 -3.04 20.92 -7.21
C ALA A 267 -3.54 20.18 -8.45
N CYS A 268 -3.32 18.86 -8.54
CA CYS A 268 -3.90 18.03 -9.60
C CYS A 268 -5.43 18.13 -9.65
N LEU A 269 -6.12 18.06 -8.50
CA LEU A 269 -7.58 18.21 -8.44
C LEU A 269 -8.05 19.56 -9.01
N ALA A 270 -7.36 20.64 -8.64
CA ALA A 270 -7.69 21.99 -9.12
C ALA A 270 -7.44 22.13 -10.63
N TYR A 271 -6.30 21.64 -11.12
CA TYR A 271 -5.94 21.74 -12.53
C TYR A 271 -6.83 20.91 -13.46
N PHE A 272 -7.26 19.74 -13.00
CA PHE A 272 -8.10 18.84 -13.79
C PHE A 272 -9.61 19.13 -13.68
N GLY A 273 -10.01 20.13 -12.89
CA GLY A 273 -11.39 20.57 -12.78
C GLY A 273 -12.29 19.64 -11.96
N PHE A 274 -11.76 19.05 -10.89
CA PHE A 274 -12.54 18.16 -10.02
C PHE A 274 -13.64 18.89 -9.21
N ASP A 275 -13.61 20.22 -9.15
CA ASP A 275 -14.63 21.04 -8.50
C ASP A 275 -15.90 21.22 -9.34
N ASN A 276 -15.77 21.06 -10.66
CA ASN A 276 -16.88 21.09 -11.61
C ASN A 276 -16.62 20.11 -12.79
N PRO A 277 -16.59 18.80 -12.50
CA PRO A 277 -16.27 17.79 -13.50
C PRO A 277 -17.41 17.66 -14.53
N SER A 278 -17.07 17.41 -15.79
CA SER A 278 -18.05 17.18 -16.86
C SER A 278 -18.79 15.84 -16.75
N GLY A 279 -18.23 14.90 -15.98
CA GLY A 279 -18.73 13.54 -15.78
C GLY A 279 -17.78 12.74 -14.88
N PRO A 280 -18.00 11.43 -14.70
CA PRO A 280 -17.11 10.59 -13.91
C PRO A 280 -15.70 10.55 -14.51
N MET A 281 -14.70 10.80 -13.67
CA MET A 281 -13.31 10.84 -14.12
C MET A 281 -12.33 10.37 -13.04
N ALA A 282 -11.15 9.96 -13.49
CA ALA A 282 -10.02 9.59 -12.65
C ALA A 282 -8.76 10.36 -13.04
N ALA A 283 -7.92 10.68 -12.05
CA ALA A 283 -6.57 11.18 -12.27
C ALA A 283 -5.59 10.36 -11.43
N ILE A 284 -4.44 10.04 -12.00
CA ILE A 284 -3.38 9.25 -11.36
C ILE A 284 -2.07 10.02 -11.53
N ASP A 285 -1.50 10.48 -10.42
CA ASP A 285 -0.14 11.03 -10.41
C ASP A 285 0.85 9.87 -10.22
N LEU A 286 1.70 9.67 -11.22
CA LEU A 286 2.71 8.61 -11.23
C LEU A 286 4.07 9.22 -10.87
N GLY A 287 4.37 9.18 -9.57
CA GLY A 287 5.69 9.47 -9.02
C GLY A 287 6.22 8.33 -8.14
N THR A 288 7.09 8.66 -7.20
CA THR A 288 7.62 7.71 -6.21
C THR A 288 6.49 7.14 -5.35
N ASN A 289 5.48 7.96 -5.06
CA ASN A 289 4.17 7.55 -4.59
C ASN A 289 3.18 7.63 -5.74
N GLY A 290 2.15 6.78 -5.69
CA GLY A 290 1.06 6.83 -6.65
C GLY A 290 -0.19 7.44 -6.01
N GLU A 291 -0.49 8.69 -6.33
CA GLU A 291 -1.71 9.36 -5.90
C GLU A 291 -2.84 9.09 -6.89
N VAL A 292 -3.97 8.57 -6.40
CA VAL A 292 -5.14 8.25 -7.21
C VAL A 292 -6.32 9.08 -6.74
N MET A 293 -6.96 9.76 -7.68
CA MET A 293 -8.11 10.64 -7.49
C MET A 293 -9.25 10.15 -8.39
N VAL A 294 -10.45 9.96 -7.86
CA VAL A 294 -11.63 9.53 -8.64
C VAL A 294 -12.84 10.35 -8.21
N THR A 295 -13.66 10.76 -9.18
CA THR A 295 -14.95 11.40 -8.94
C THR A 295 -16.04 10.77 -9.79
N ASN A 296 -17.26 10.72 -9.25
CA ASN A 296 -18.47 10.34 -9.98
C ASN A 296 -19.28 11.55 -10.47
N GLY A 297 -18.74 12.76 -10.35
CA GLY A 297 -19.45 14.01 -10.62
C GLY A 297 -19.96 14.72 -9.37
N GLU A 298 -20.17 13.99 -8.27
CA GLU A 298 -20.70 14.55 -7.01
C GLU A 298 -19.72 14.45 -5.85
N ARG A 299 -18.94 13.37 -5.79
CA ARG A 299 -18.04 13.06 -4.67
C ARG A 299 -16.64 12.81 -5.19
N ILE A 300 -15.66 13.44 -4.54
CA ILE A 300 -14.23 13.26 -4.83
C ILE A 300 -13.64 12.32 -3.77
N LEU A 301 -13.08 11.21 -4.22
CA LEU A 301 -12.28 10.31 -3.38
C LEU A 301 -10.81 10.35 -3.80
N VAL A 302 -9.93 10.34 -2.81
CA VAL A 302 -8.49 10.31 -3.03
C VAL A 302 -7.80 9.29 -2.14
N THR A 303 -6.71 8.72 -2.64
CA THR A 303 -5.79 7.87 -1.88
C THR A 303 -4.36 8.03 -2.42
N SER A 304 -3.37 7.70 -1.59
CA SER A 304 -1.99 7.51 -2.02
C SER A 304 -1.63 6.03 -1.88
N THR A 305 -0.73 5.55 -2.73
CA THR A 305 -0.28 4.16 -2.78
C THR A 305 1.23 4.09 -2.80
N ALA A 306 1.78 3.09 -2.12
CA ALA A 306 3.18 2.72 -2.28
C ALA A 306 3.32 1.88 -3.55
N ALA A 307 3.35 2.55 -4.71
CA ALA A 307 3.65 1.90 -5.98
C ALA A 307 5.12 1.42 -6.02
N GLY A 308 6.02 2.11 -5.31
CA GLY A 308 7.44 1.83 -5.34
C GLY A 308 8.09 2.35 -6.63
N PRO A 309 9.43 2.43 -6.67
CA PRO A 309 10.11 3.25 -7.67
C PRO A 309 10.39 2.49 -8.99
N ALA A 310 9.70 1.37 -9.23
CA ALA A 310 9.86 0.55 -10.43
C ALA A 310 9.57 1.33 -11.72
N PHE A 311 8.61 2.25 -11.69
CA PHE A 311 8.31 3.15 -12.82
C PHE A 311 9.41 4.20 -13.08
N GLU A 312 10.28 4.47 -12.10
CA GLU A 312 11.43 5.35 -12.25
C GLU A 312 12.69 4.60 -12.70
N GLY A 313 12.59 3.28 -12.98
CA GLY A 313 13.72 2.42 -13.31
C GLY A 313 14.59 2.05 -12.10
N VAL A 314 14.11 2.30 -10.88
CA VAL A 314 14.82 1.96 -9.63
C VAL A 314 14.34 0.59 -9.14
N ASN A 315 15.25 -0.20 -8.55
CA ASN A 315 15.02 -1.61 -8.18
C ASN A 315 14.68 -2.52 -9.37
N ILE A 316 15.12 -2.13 -10.56
CA ILE A 316 15.08 -2.93 -11.77
C ILE A 316 16.55 -3.18 -12.16
N SER A 317 16.95 -4.44 -12.34
CA SER A 317 18.37 -4.81 -12.54
C SER A 317 19.00 -4.12 -13.75
N CYS A 318 18.26 -4.03 -14.85
CA CYS A 318 18.65 -3.26 -16.05
C CYS A 318 18.03 -1.85 -16.08
N GLY A 319 17.50 -1.36 -14.96
CA GLY A 319 16.80 -0.09 -14.88
C GLY A 319 17.74 1.11 -15.01
N SER A 320 17.29 2.15 -15.71
CA SER A 320 18.02 3.40 -15.87
C SER A 320 17.06 4.59 -15.84
N ARG A 321 17.60 5.75 -15.46
CA ARG A 321 16.90 7.04 -15.61
C ARG A 321 16.81 7.41 -17.09
N ALA A 322 15.98 8.40 -17.40
CA ALA A 322 15.89 8.97 -18.76
C ALA A 322 17.16 9.78 -19.10
N VAL A 323 18.22 9.08 -19.50
CA VAL A 323 19.51 9.63 -19.97
C VAL A 323 19.83 9.08 -21.35
N ASP A 324 20.78 9.67 -22.06
CA ASP A 324 21.23 9.19 -23.38
C ASP A 324 21.56 7.69 -23.33
N GLY A 325 21.00 6.94 -24.28
CA GLY A 325 21.16 5.47 -24.35
C GLY A 325 20.16 4.69 -23.49
N ALA A 326 19.34 5.34 -22.66
CA ALA A 326 18.26 4.65 -21.96
C ALA A 326 17.14 4.28 -22.95
N ILE A 327 16.69 3.02 -22.88
CA ILE A 327 15.65 2.44 -23.71
C ILE A 327 14.29 2.95 -23.22
N VAL A 328 13.54 3.59 -24.11
CA VAL A 328 12.23 4.20 -23.85
C VAL A 328 11.06 3.41 -24.43
N GLN A 329 11.33 2.58 -25.44
CA GLN A 329 10.34 1.73 -26.09
C GLN A 329 11.01 0.44 -26.60
N VAL A 330 10.26 -0.65 -26.52
CA VAL A 330 10.63 -1.96 -27.08
C VAL A 330 9.52 -2.39 -28.01
N SER A 331 9.88 -2.67 -29.25
CA SER A 331 8.98 -3.22 -30.27
C SER A 331 9.57 -4.51 -30.84
N LEU A 332 8.72 -5.38 -31.36
CA LEU A 332 9.15 -6.63 -31.98
C LEU A 332 9.23 -6.46 -33.50
N ASP A 333 10.34 -6.90 -34.09
CA ASP A 333 10.53 -6.96 -35.55
C ASP A 333 11.01 -8.38 -35.92
N ASN A 334 10.09 -9.20 -36.42
CA ASN A 334 10.29 -10.64 -36.65
C ASN A 334 10.74 -11.38 -35.37
N ASP A 335 11.98 -11.90 -35.37
CA ASP A 335 12.60 -12.68 -34.28
C ASP A 335 13.51 -11.83 -33.38
N ASP A 336 13.64 -10.52 -33.61
CA ASP A 336 14.52 -9.63 -32.85
C ASP A 336 13.78 -8.47 -32.14
N PHE A 337 14.47 -7.86 -31.17
CA PHE A 337 13.96 -6.75 -30.39
C PHE A 337 14.46 -5.43 -30.96
N LYS A 338 13.53 -4.58 -31.40
CA LYS A 338 13.84 -3.22 -31.80
C LYS A 338 13.69 -2.29 -30.61
N LEU A 339 14.81 -1.70 -30.19
CA LEU A 339 14.90 -0.83 -29.02
C LEU A 339 15.02 0.63 -29.47
N GLU A 340 14.17 1.49 -28.93
CA GLU A 340 14.29 2.94 -29.09
C GLU A 340 15.01 3.52 -27.87
N THR A 341 16.07 4.29 -28.09
CA THR A 341 16.87 4.90 -27.03
C THR A 341 16.88 6.42 -27.12
N ILE A 342 17.05 7.08 -25.97
CA ILE A 342 17.23 8.53 -25.91
C ILE A 342 18.50 8.92 -26.68
N ALA A 343 18.38 9.96 -27.50
CA ALA A 343 19.42 10.50 -28.38
C ALA A 343 19.94 9.50 -29.45
N ASN A 344 19.22 8.39 -29.70
CA ASN A 344 19.69 7.28 -30.54
C ASN A 344 21.09 6.76 -30.13
N ALA A 345 21.44 6.93 -28.85
CA ALA A 345 22.71 6.46 -28.32
C ALA A 345 22.65 4.97 -28.00
N GLU A 346 23.81 4.38 -27.72
CA GLU A 346 23.95 2.94 -27.47
C GLU A 346 23.14 2.51 -26.23
N PRO A 347 22.40 1.38 -26.25
CA PRO A 347 21.58 0.97 -25.13
C PRO A 347 22.39 0.69 -23.85
N ILE A 348 21.98 1.31 -22.74
CA ILE A 348 22.61 1.12 -21.42
C ILE A 348 21.65 0.63 -20.32
N GLY A 349 20.34 0.69 -20.54
CA GLY A 349 19.34 0.40 -19.50
C GLY A 349 17.91 0.68 -19.96
N LEU A 350 16.91 0.15 -19.25
CA LEU A 350 15.49 0.42 -19.47
C LEU A 350 15.01 1.56 -18.58
N THR A 351 14.37 2.55 -19.19
CA THR A 351 13.50 3.47 -18.45
C THR A 351 12.21 2.75 -18.02
N GLY A 352 11.42 3.35 -17.14
CA GLY A 352 10.13 2.77 -16.79
C GLY A 352 9.14 2.66 -17.97
N SER A 353 9.18 3.59 -18.95
CA SER A 353 8.33 3.51 -20.13
C SER A 353 8.78 2.37 -21.04
N GLY A 354 10.10 2.20 -21.16
CA GLY A 354 10.71 1.05 -21.85
C GLY A 354 10.34 -0.27 -21.18
N LEU A 355 10.33 -0.32 -19.84
CA LEU A 355 9.92 -1.50 -19.08
C LEU A 355 8.45 -1.87 -19.31
N LEU A 356 7.54 -0.90 -19.29
CA LEU A 356 6.12 -1.12 -19.58
C LEU A 356 5.91 -1.63 -21.01
N SER A 357 6.56 -0.98 -21.98
CA SER A 357 6.52 -1.35 -23.40
C SER A 357 7.06 -2.76 -23.62
N ALA A 358 8.22 -3.09 -23.04
CA ALA A 358 8.81 -4.43 -23.13
C ALA A 358 7.87 -5.50 -22.56
N ILE A 359 7.33 -5.29 -21.37
CA ILE A 359 6.44 -6.28 -20.72
C ILE A 359 5.13 -6.42 -21.48
N SER A 360 4.59 -5.34 -22.06
CA SER A 360 3.42 -5.38 -22.92
C SER A 360 3.67 -6.27 -24.15
N GLU A 361 4.75 -6.00 -24.90
CA GLU A 361 5.10 -6.77 -26.09
C GLU A 361 5.43 -8.24 -25.77
N PHE A 362 6.22 -8.48 -24.73
CA PHE A 362 6.58 -9.84 -24.30
C PHE A 362 5.38 -10.64 -23.82
N ARG A 363 4.38 -9.99 -23.21
CA ARG A 363 3.11 -10.63 -22.87
C ARG A 363 2.29 -10.96 -24.11
N ARG A 364 2.26 -10.06 -25.09
CA ARG A 364 1.53 -10.22 -26.37
C ARG A 364 2.01 -11.44 -27.16
N VAL A 365 3.33 -11.65 -27.24
CA VAL A 365 3.92 -12.81 -27.97
C VAL A 365 4.16 -14.04 -27.12
N GLY A 366 3.79 -14.01 -25.83
CA GLY A 366 3.85 -15.18 -24.95
C GLY A 366 5.25 -15.54 -24.41
N ILE A 367 6.23 -14.61 -24.51
CA ILE A 367 7.48 -14.68 -23.74
C ILE A 367 7.15 -14.59 -22.24
N ILE A 368 6.19 -13.74 -21.86
CA ILE A 368 5.68 -13.59 -20.50
C ILE A 368 4.25 -14.13 -20.44
N GLN A 369 4.00 -15.05 -19.50
CA GLN A 369 2.66 -15.57 -19.23
C GLN A 369 1.79 -14.55 -18.49
N PRO A 370 0.44 -14.69 -18.47
CA PRO A 370 -0.45 -13.80 -17.70
C PRO A 370 -0.10 -13.70 -16.20
N SER A 371 0.55 -14.73 -15.65
CA SER A 371 1.05 -14.76 -14.27
C SER A 371 2.27 -13.88 -14.02
N GLY A 372 2.87 -13.30 -15.07
CA GLY A 372 4.17 -12.62 -15.08
C GLY A 372 5.37 -13.56 -15.14
N ARG A 373 5.17 -14.88 -15.29
CA ARG A 373 6.28 -15.83 -15.41
C ARG A 373 6.88 -15.81 -16.81
N ILE A 374 8.20 -15.78 -16.92
CA ILE A 374 8.91 -15.99 -18.19
C ILE A 374 8.67 -17.43 -18.64
N ASN A 375 8.09 -17.58 -19.83
CA ASN A 375 7.64 -18.84 -20.40
C ASN A 375 8.84 -19.73 -20.79
N PRO A 376 9.01 -20.93 -20.17
CA PRO A 376 10.08 -21.87 -20.56
C PRO A 376 9.96 -22.40 -21.97
N ASN A 377 8.74 -22.49 -22.45
CA ASN A 377 8.41 -23.21 -23.66
C ASN A 377 8.23 -22.23 -24.83
N CYS A 378 8.75 -21.00 -24.70
CA CYS A 378 8.75 -20.04 -25.80
C CYS A 378 9.78 -20.50 -26.83
N THR A 379 9.31 -21.08 -27.93
CA THR A 379 10.17 -21.64 -28.98
C THR A 379 10.71 -20.57 -29.93
N VAL A 380 9.99 -19.47 -30.10
CA VAL A 380 10.33 -18.39 -31.06
C VAL A 380 11.51 -17.56 -30.56
N TYR A 381 11.58 -17.29 -29.25
CA TYR A 381 12.61 -16.43 -28.63
C TYR A 381 13.46 -17.22 -27.61
N ALA A 382 13.67 -18.51 -27.86
CA ALA A 382 14.36 -19.40 -26.92
C ALA A 382 15.82 -19.00 -26.67
N ASP A 383 16.48 -18.49 -27.70
CA ASP A 383 17.86 -17.98 -27.69
C ASP A 383 18.03 -16.73 -26.80
N LYS A 384 16.96 -15.93 -26.65
CA LYS A 384 16.95 -14.73 -25.80
C LYS A 384 16.63 -15.01 -24.34
N ILE A 385 16.20 -16.23 -23.99
CA ILE A 385 15.81 -16.60 -22.63
C ILE A 385 16.91 -17.45 -22.00
N SER A 386 17.48 -16.98 -20.89
CA SER A 386 18.49 -17.71 -20.13
C SER A 386 18.16 -17.73 -18.64
N GLN A 387 19.04 -18.38 -17.86
CA GLN A 387 19.03 -18.30 -16.40
C GLN A 387 20.36 -17.71 -15.92
N ASP A 388 20.33 -17.06 -14.78
CA ASP A 388 21.54 -16.72 -14.03
C ASP A 388 22.02 -17.91 -13.17
N ASP A 389 23.13 -17.71 -12.45
CA ASP A 389 23.74 -18.74 -11.60
C ASP A 389 22.84 -19.20 -10.44
N GLN A 390 21.80 -18.41 -10.10
CA GLN A 390 20.81 -18.74 -9.08
C GLN A 390 19.54 -19.38 -9.65
N GLY A 391 19.48 -19.62 -10.97
CA GLY A 391 18.32 -20.20 -11.65
C GLY A 391 17.21 -19.18 -11.92
N THR A 392 17.45 -17.89 -11.73
CA THR A 392 16.50 -16.82 -12.07
C THR A 392 16.47 -16.65 -13.58
N ARG A 393 15.28 -16.74 -14.15
CA ARG A 393 15.09 -16.54 -15.59
C ARG A 393 15.24 -15.08 -15.96
N ARG A 394 15.85 -14.85 -17.13
CA ARG A 394 16.10 -13.52 -17.66
C ARG A 394 15.96 -13.50 -19.18
N ILE A 395 15.53 -12.36 -19.70
CA ILE A 395 15.37 -12.09 -21.13
C ILE A 395 16.50 -11.14 -21.55
N GLN A 396 17.30 -11.54 -22.52
CA GLN A 396 18.38 -10.72 -23.08
C GLN A 396 17.78 -9.64 -23.98
N LEU A 397 18.02 -8.37 -23.64
CA LEU A 397 17.49 -7.25 -24.43
C LEU A 397 18.42 -6.89 -25.59
N VAL A 398 19.74 -6.98 -25.37
CA VAL A 398 20.76 -6.65 -26.37
C VAL A 398 21.75 -7.82 -26.48
N PRO A 399 22.02 -8.34 -27.69
CA PRO A 399 23.05 -9.35 -27.91
C PRO A 399 24.43 -8.88 -27.42
N ASP A 400 25.25 -9.79 -26.89
CA ASP A 400 26.63 -9.56 -26.45
C ASP A 400 26.84 -8.45 -25.39
N LYS A 401 25.75 -7.99 -24.77
CA LYS A 401 25.76 -7.09 -23.61
C LYS A 401 25.11 -7.72 -22.41
N ASP A 402 25.60 -7.34 -21.23
CA ASP A 402 25.01 -7.69 -19.94
C ASP A 402 23.78 -6.82 -19.65
N LEU A 403 22.77 -6.90 -20.51
CA LEU A 403 21.52 -6.14 -20.39
C LEU A 403 20.31 -7.08 -20.44
N TYR A 404 19.84 -7.45 -19.24
CA TYR A 404 18.82 -8.47 -19.05
C TYR A 404 17.62 -7.96 -18.26
N LEU A 405 16.41 -8.32 -18.71
CA LEU A 405 15.18 -8.18 -17.92
C LEU A 405 14.91 -9.47 -17.15
N THR A 406 14.97 -9.42 -15.83
CA THR A 406 14.85 -10.62 -14.99
C THR A 406 13.41 -10.93 -14.58
N GLN A 407 13.19 -12.16 -14.11
CA GLN A 407 11.92 -12.56 -13.50
C GLN A 407 11.57 -11.69 -12.27
N LEU A 408 12.56 -11.22 -11.51
CA LEU A 408 12.36 -10.37 -10.35
C LEU A 408 11.94 -8.95 -10.76
N ASP A 409 12.54 -8.40 -11.81
CA ASP A 409 12.15 -7.10 -12.37
C ASP A 409 10.67 -7.08 -12.79
N ILE A 410 10.22 -8.15 -13.45
CA ILE A 410 8.80 -8.32 -13.82
C ILE A 410 7.91 -8.35 -12.57
N ARG A 411 8.37 -8.94 -11.46
CA ARG A 411 7.63 -8.98 -10.20
C ARG A 411 7.57 -7.60 -9.54
N GLU A 412 8.64 -6.81 -9.58
CA GLU A 412 8.63 -5.44 -9.07
C GLU A 412 7.62 -4.57 -9.83
N LEU A 413 7.60 -4.64 -11.17
CA LEU A 413 6.58 -3.93 -11.94
C LEU A 413 5.16 -4.39 -11.55
N GLN A 414 4.94 -5.70 -11.38
CA GLN A 414 3.63 -6.22 -11.01
C GLN A 414 3.15 -5.69 -9.65
N LYS A 415 4.04 -5.50 -8.67
CA LYS A 415 3.69 -4.89 -7.39
C LYS A 415 3.24 -3.43 -7.59
N ALA A 416 4.02 -2.66 -8.34
CA ALA A 416 3.75 -1.24 -8.60
C ALA A 416 2.43 -1.04 -9.34
N LYS A 417 2.27 -1.74 -10.46
CA LYS A 417 1.03 -1.78 -11.24
C LYS A 417 -0.16 -2.25 -10.41
N GLY A 418 0.01 -3.31 -9.63
CA GLY A 418 -1.04 -3.89 -8.79
C GLY A 418 -1.53 -2.91 -7.72
N ALA A 419 -0.63 -2.13 -7.12
CA ALA A 419 -0.98 -1.11 -6.13
C ALA A 419 -1.84 0.00 -6.74
N ILE A 420 -1.44 0.55 -7.90
CA ILE A 420 -2.22 1.57 -8.63
C ILE A 420 -3.58 1.03 -9.03
N ARG A 421 -3.62 -0.16 -9.66
CA ARG A 421 -4.87 -0.76 -10.12
C ARG A 421 -5.84 -1.02 -8.96
N ALA A 422 -5.34 -1.57 -7.86
CA ALA A 422 -6.15 -1.84 -6.68
C ALA A 422 -6.71 -0.55 -6.07
N ALA A 423 -5.95 0.55 -6.05
CA ALA A 423 -6.46 1.83 -5.56
C ALA A 423 -7.59 2.38 -6.42
N ILE A 424 -7.42 2.37 -7.75
CA ILE A 424 -8.46 2.83 -8.67
C ILE A 424 -9.74 1.99 -8.49
N ASP A 425 -9.61 0.66 -8.50
CA ASP A 425 -10.76 -0.26 -8.36
C ASP A 425 -11.48 -0.04 -7.00
N VAL A 426 -10.74 0.17 -5.91
CA VAL A 426 -11.33 0.44 -4.57
C VAL A 426 -12.05 1.78 -4.52
N LEU A 427 -11.52 2.82 -5.15
CA LEU A 427 -12.17 4.13 -5.18
C LEU A 427 -13.42 4.10 -6.06
N MET A 428 -13.35 3.48 -7.25
CA MET A 428 -14.50 3.28 -8.13
C MET A 428 -15.60 2.47 -7.46
N GLN A 429 -15.27 1.36 -6.80
CA GLN A 429 -16.25 0.55 -6.07
C GLN A 429 -16.99 1.35 -4.99
N GLN A 430 -16.35 2.32 -4.34
CA GLN A 430 -17.00 3.18 -3.33
C GLN A 430 -17.84 4.30 -3.93
N LEU A 431 -17.57 4.65 -5.18
CA LEU A 431 -18.32 5.60 -5.96
C LEU A 431 -19.43 4.94 -6.79
N ASP A 432 -19.55 3.61 -6.69
CA ASP A 432 -20.48 2.79 -7.48
C ASP A 432 -20.27 2.96 -8.99
N LEU A 433 -18.99 3.07 -9.41
CA LEU A 433 -18.57 3.22 -10.81
C LEU A 433 -18.03 1.91 -11.37
N GLU A 434 -18.39 1.60 -12.61
CA GLU A 434 -17.76 0.60 -13.45
C GLU A 434 -16.74 1.26 -14.41
N PRO A 435 -15.77 0.51 -14.96
CA PRO A 435 -14.75 1.08 -15.86
C PRO A 435 -15.33 1.84 -17.06
N GLN A 436 -16.48 1.41 -17.58
CA GLN A 436 -17.10 2.05 -18.74
C GLN A 436 -17.73 3.40 -18.43
N ASP A 437 -17.96 3.71 -17.14
CA ASP A 437 -18.55 4.98 -16.70
C ASP A 437 -17.52 6.11 -16.68
N LEU A 438 -16.22 5.79 -16.66
CA LEU A 438 -15.16 6.80 -16.69
C LEU A 438 -15.08 7.44 -18.07
N GLU A 439 -15.48 8.71 -18.14
CA GLU A 439 -15.43 9.52 -19.36
C GLU A 439 -14.03 10.07 -19.62
N ARG A 440 -13.24 10.26 -18.55
CA ARG A 440 -11.88 10.83 -18.61
C ARG A 440 -10.96 10.17 -17.58
N VAL A 441 -9.76 9.79 -18.01
CA VAL A 441 -8.71 9.20 -17.19
C VAL A 441 -7.40 9.92 -17.47
N ILE A 442 -6.88 10.62 -16.47
CA ILE A 442 -5.69 11.45 -16.61
C ILE A 442 -4.51 10.76 -15.95
N LEU A 443 -3.43 10.62 -16.70
CA LEU A 443 -2.15 10.15 -16.19
C LEU A 443 -1.21 11.33 -16.13
N THR A 444 -0.69 11.60 -14.93
CA THR A 444 0.22 12.72 -14.72
C THR A 444 1.46 12.32 -13.96
N GLY A 445 2.30 13.30 -13.68
CA GLY A 445 3.63 13.12 -13.14
C GLY A 445 4.67 12.98 -14.23
N SER A 446 5.93 13.07 -13.80
CA SER A 446 7.09 13.03 -14.68
C SER A 446 7.14 11.80 -15.57
N PHE A 447 6.65 10.68 -15.03
CA PHE A 447 6.54 9.41 -15.70
C PHE A 447 5.28 9.35 -16.57
N GLY A 448 4.12 9.69 -16.00
CA GLY A 448 2.80 9.60 -16.66
C GLY A 448 2.72 10.27 -18.04
N ALA A 449 3.48 11.35 -18.24
CA ALA A 449 3.57 12.04 -19.53
C ALA A 449 4.13 11.19 -20.69
N GLN A 450 4.99 10.22 -20.37
CA GLN A 450 5.80 9.48 -21.34
C GLN A 450 5.32 8.04 -21.53
N VAL A 451 4.19 7.69 -20.91
CA VAL A 451 3.69 6.33 -20.90
C VAL A 451 2.91 6.03 -22.18
N ASP A 452 3.17 4.86 -22.76
CA ASP A 452 2.33 4.33 -23.82
C ASP A 452 0.98 3.85 -23.25
N VAL A 453 -0.08 4.57 -23.63
CA VAL A 453 -1.47 4.31 -23.24
C VAL A 453 -1.92 2.90 -23.62
N GLU A 454 -1.45 2.37 -24.74
CA GLU A 454 -1.83 1.03 -25.19
C GLU A 454 -1.18 -0.04 -24.31
N ALA A 455 0.12 0.13 -24.02
CA ALA A 455 0.85 -0.77 -23.13
C ALA A 455 0.23 -0.85 -21.72
N ILE A 456 -0.17 0.29 -21.13
CA ILE A 456 -0.77 0.27 -19.78
C ILE A 456 -2.16 -0.36 -19.72
N LEU A 457 -2.97 -0.19 -20.77
CA LEU A 457 -4.28 -0.82 -20.87
C LEU A 457 -4.11 -2.33 -21.04
N GLU A 458 -3.19 -2.75 -21.91
CA GLU A 458 -2.90 -4.15 -22.22
C GLU A 458 -2.36 -4.91 -20.99
N ILE A 459 -1.40 -4.33 -20.28
CA ILE A 459 -0.92 -4.93 -19.04
C ILE A 459 -1.97 -4.81 -17.94
N GLY A 460 -2.96 -3.92 -18.02
CA GLY A 460 -4.01 -3.73 -17.02
C GLY A 460 -3.56 -2.93 -15.80
N MET A 461 -2.74 -1.89 -16.00
CA MET A 461 -2.36 -0.94 -14.94
C MET A 461 -3.52 -0.03 -14.54
N ILE A 462 -4.32 0.37 -15.52
CA ILE A 462 -5.55 1.14 -15.33
C ILE A 462 -6.78 0.29 -15.72
N PRO A 463 -8.01 0.68 -15.31
CA PRO A 463 -9.24 0.01 -15.73
C PRO A 463 -9.39 -0.11 -17.25
N PRO A 464 -10.12 -1.12 -17.74
CA PRO A 464 -10.37 -1.30 -19.18
C PRO A 464 -11.35 -0.22 -19.68
N VAL A 465 -10.81 0.98 -19.88
CA VAL A 465 -11.51 2.16 -20.44
C VAL A 465 -11.27 2.27 -21.94
N LYS A 466 -12.02 3.16 -22.60
CA LYS A 466 -11.76 3.53 -24.00
C LYS A 466 -10.42 4.28 -24.10
N LYS A 467 -9.63 4.00 -25.13
CA LYS A 467 -8.31 4.64 -25.33
C LYS A 467 -8.43 6.16 -25.41
N GLU A 468 -9.50 6.64 -26.02
CA GLU A 468 -9.79 8.07 -26.22
C GLU A 468 -10.15 8.79 -24.92
N ALA A 469 -10.52 8.06 -23.86
CA ALA A 469 -10.75 8.62 -22.54
C ALA A 469 -9.45 8.87 -21.77
N VAL A 470 -8.31 8.35 -22.24
CA VAL A 470 -7.04 8.43 -21.52
C VAL A 470 -6.19 9.59 -22.05
N GLU A 471 -5.78 10.47 -21.14
CA GLU A 471 -4.93 11.64 -21.42
C GLU A 471 -3.64 11.59 -20.60
N THR A 472 -2.52 12.03 -21.19
CA THR A 472 -1.23 12.12 -20.51
C THR A 472 -0.80 13.58 -20.33
N ILE A 473 -0.44 13.97 -19.11
CA ILE A 473 -0.10 15.36 -18.75
C ILE A 473 1.21 15.38 -17.97
N ALA A 474 2.16 16.24 -18.37
CA ALA A 474 3.54 16.16 -17.88
C ALA A 474 3.78 16.52 -16.41
N ASN A 475 3.08 17.53 -15.88
CA ASN A 475 3.15 17.86 -14.45
C ASN A 475 1.86 18.54 -13.97
N GLY A 476 0.86 17.74 -13.59
CA GLY A 476 -0.40 18.22 -13.04
C GLY A 476 -0.23 18.99 -11.73
N ALA A 477 0.69 18.55 -10.85
CA ALA A 477 0.95 19.21 -9.57
C ALA A 477 1.54 20.62 -9.78
N GLY A 478 2.53 20.75 -10.67
CA GLY A 478 3.14 22.02 -11.03
C GLY A 478 2.18 22.99 -11.70
N PHE A 479 1.39 22.52 -12.68
CA PHE A 479 0.38 23.36 -13.33
C PHE A 479 -0.77 23.74 -12.38
N GLY A 480 -1.16 22.86 -11.47
CA GLY A 480 -2.15 23.18 -10.44
C GLY A 480 -1.62 24.13 -9.36
N ALA A 481 -0.33 24.07 -9.05
CA ALA A 481 0.30 25.04 -8.15
C ALA A 481 0.25 26.47 -8.72
N ALA A 482 0.24 26.60 -10.04
CA ALA A 482 0.07 27.89 -10.71
C ALA A 482 -1.34 28.49 -10.51
N ILE A 483 -2.38 27.65 -10.40
CA ILE A 483 -3.75 28.10 -10.08
C ILE A 483 -3.77 28.77 -8.70
N PHE A 484 -3.04 28.21 -7.74
CA PHE A 484 -2.99 28.69 -6.35
C PHE A 484 -2.21 30.00 -6.16
N LEU A 485 -1.59 30.54 -7.21
CA LEU A 485 -0.95 31.87 -7.18
C LEU A 485 -1.96 33.02 -7.09
N THR A 486 -3.24 32.77 -7.35
CA THR A 486 -4.30 33.78 -7.20
C THR A 486 -5.11 33.54 -5.92
N GLU A 487 -5.74 34.58 -5.36
CA GLU A 487 -6.59 34.41 -4.18
C GLU A 487 -7.78 33.48 -4.46
N GLU A 488 -8.39 33.60 -5.64
CA GLU A 488 -9.49 32.74 -6.09
C GLU A 488 -9.05 31.28 -6.21
N GLY A 489 -7.91 31.02 -6.86
CA GLY A 489 -7.38 29.67 -6.99
C GLY A 489 -6.94 29.08 -5.65
N PHE A 490 -6.34 29.86 -4.76
CA PHE A 490 -5.99 29.39 -3.42
C PHE A 490 -7.25 29.02 -2.61
N ALA A 491 -8.31 29.83 -2.70
CA ALA A 491 -9.61 29.53 -2.08
C ALA A 491 -10.27 28.28 -2.68
N LEU A 492 -10.11 28.04 -3.99
CA LEU A 492 -10.52 26.80 -4.64
C LEU A 492 -9.77 25.60 -4.06
N GLY A 493 -8.45 25.69 -3.84
CA GLY A 493 -7.67 24.66 -3.16
C GLY A 493 -8.20 24.37 -1.74
N GLU A 494 -8.53 25.41 -0.96
CA GLU A 494 -9.15 25.24 0.36
C GLU A 494 -10.53 24.57 0.29
N LYS A 495 -11.34 24.85 -0.75
CA LYS A 495 -12.63 24.19 -0.99
C LYS A 495 -12.43 22.71 -1.32
N LEU A 496 -11.60 22.40 -2.31
CA LEU A 496 -11.32 21.02 -2.76
C LEU A 496 -10.75 20.15 -1.64
N ALA A 497 -9.87 20.71 -0.80
CA ALA A 497 -9.33 19.99 0.36
C ALA A 497 -10.41 19.60 1.38
N ARG A 498 -11.46 20.40 1.54
CA ARG A 498 -12.61 20.09 2.42
C ARG A 498 -13.57 19.08 1.81
N GLU A 499 -13.78 19.14 0.50
CA GLU A 499 -14.73 18.27 -0.21
C GLU A 499 -14.16 16.87 -0.50
N SER A 500 -12.83 16.77 -0.67
CA SER A 500 -12.14 15.52 -0.96
C SER A 500 -12.13 14.58 0.24
N LYS A 501 -12.76 13.41 0.11
CA LYS A 501 -12.76 12.38 1.17
C LYS A 501 -11.60 11.41 0.96
N ARG A 502 -10.65 11.43 1.88
CA ARG A 502 -9.56 10.45 1.92
C ARG A 502 -10.06 9.08 2.36
N LYS A 503 -9.52 8.02 1.76
CA LYS A 503 -9.58 6.67 2.31
C LYS A 503 -8.20 6.10 2.58
N SER A 504 -7.99 5.57 3.78
CA SER A 504 -6.90 4.64 4.07
C SER A 504 -7.43 3.21 3.93
N ALA A 505 -6.56 2.25 3.57
CA ALA A 505 -6.84 0.84 3.76
C ALA A 505 -7.25 0.64 5.24
N PRO A 506 -8.46 0.15 5.55
CA PRO A 506 -9.06 0.57 6.81
C PRO A 506 -8.68 -0.37 7.96
N LEU A 507 -8.16 0.19 9.06
CA LEU A 507 -8.24 -0.39 10.41
C LEU A 507 -9.68 -0.80 10.77
N THR A 508 -10.68 -0.11 10.20
CA THR A 508 -12.10 -0.47 10.29
C THR A 508 -12.44 -1.80 9.60
N ALA A 509 -11.66 -2.28 8.64
CA ALA A 509 -11.91 -3.58 8.00
C ALA A 509 -11.55 -4.74 8.92
N GLN A 510 -10.42 -4.66 9.63
CA GLN A 510 -10.01 -5.64 10.63
C GLN A 510 -10.98 -5.65 11.81
N PHE A 511 -11.35 -4.48 12.35
CA PHE A 511 -12.33 -4.41 13.44
C PHE A 511 -13.71 -4.94 13.01
N LYS A 512 -14.20 -4.56 11.82
CA LYS A 512 -15.44 -5.15 11.26
C LYS A 512 -15.32 -6.66 11.06
N GLY A 513 -14.15 -7.14 10.64
CA GLY A 513 -13.87 -8.56 10.50
C GLY A 513 -13.98 -9.30 11.83
N ILE A 514 -13.34 -8.78 12.88
CA ILE A 514 -13.40 -9.34 14.24
C ILE A 514 -14.85 -9.31 14.76
N ALA A 515 -15.55 -8.19 14.62
CA ALA A 515 -16.94 -8.06 15.04
C ALA A 515 -17.86 -9.06 14.32
N LEU A 516 -17.65 -9.31 13.03
CA LEU A 516 -18.41 -10.32 12.27
C LEU A 516 -18.11 -11.76 12.73
N VAL A 517 -16.85 -12.07 13.07
CA VAL A 517 -16.50 -13.38 13.62
C VAL A 517 -17.07 -13.56 15.04
N VAL A 518 -16.99 -12.54 15.90
CA VAL A 518 -17.63 -12.56 17.24
C VAL A 518 -19.15 -12.71 17.12
N LEU A 519 -19.78 -12.05 16.14
CA LEU A 519 -21.20 -12.24 15.88
C LEU A 519 -21.51 -13.69 15.43
N ALA A 520 -20.64 -14.28 14.61
CA ALA A 520 -20.77 -15.67 14.20
C ALA A 520 -20.70 -16.62 15.40
N THR A 521 -19.80 -16.38 16.34
CA THR A 521 -19.66 -17.24 17.52
C THR A 521 -20.86 -17.13 18.44
N VAL A 522 -21.44 -15.94 18.64
CA VAL A 522 -22.72 -15.78 19.36
C VAL A 522 -23.82 -16.64 18.73
N PHE A 523 -23.93 -16.66 17.39
CA PHE A 523 -24.90 -17.52 16.71
C PHE A 523 -24.57 -19.01 16.88
N TRP A 524 -23.32 -19.44 16.73
CA TRP A 524 -22.94 -20.84 16.92
C TRP A 524 -23.19 -21.34 18.35
N SER A 525 -22.97 -20.51 19.36
CA SER A 525 -23.20 -20.86 20.77
C SER A 525 -24.67 -21.21 21.10
N SER A 526 -25.63 -20.78 20.28
CA SER A 526 -27.04 -21.19 20.43
C SER A 526 -27.33 -22.63 19.97
N SER A 527 -26.42 -23.24 19.19
CA SER A 527 -26.63 -24.56 18.58
C SER A 527 -26.85 -25.65 19.63
N GLY A 528 -26.08 -25.66 20.72
CA GLY A 528 -26.20 -26.64 21.80
C GLY A 528 -27.58 -26.64 22.43
N ILE A 529 -28.16 -25.47 22.67
CA ILE A 529 -29.52 -25.33 23.23
C ILE A 529 -30.57 -25.92 22.29
N PHE A 530 -30.51 -25.55 21.00
CA PHE A 530 -31.45 -26.09 20.03
C PHE A 530 -31.31 -27.60 19.88
N ILE A 531 -30.08 -28.11 19.83
CA ILE A 531 -29.83 -29.55 19.74
C ILE A 531 -30.39 -30.27 20.98
N SER A 532 -30.18 -29.76 22.19
CA SER A 532 -30.71 -30.37 23.42
C SER A 532 -32.24 -30.51 23.38
N PHE A 533 -32.98 -29.45 23.05
CA PHE A 533 -34.44 -29.53 22.96
C PHE A 533 -34.93 -30.45 21.84
N ILE A 534 -34.23 -30.48 20.70
CA ILE A 534 -34.59 -31.39 19.60
C ILE A 534 -34.37 -32.85 20.01
N MET A 535 -33.25 -33.15 20.67
CA MET A 535 -32.89 -34.52 21.08
C MET A 535 -33.71 -35.02 22.26
N GLU A 536 -34.21 -34.16 23.16
CA GLU A 536 -35.15 -34.56 24.21
C GLU A 536 -36.49 -35.04 23.65
N GLU A 537 -36.92 -34.49 22.52
CA GLU A 537 -38.20 -34.81 21.89
C GLU A 537 -38.09 -35.75 20.68
N SER A 538 -36.89 -36.26 20.36
CA SER A 538 -36.68 -37.17 19.23
C SER A 538 -35.63 -38.25 19.45
N ASP A 539 -35.84 -39.40 18.82
CA ASP A 539 -34.87 -40.50 18.78
C ASP A 539 -33.80 -40.32 17.67
N LEU A 540 -33.58 -39.08 17.20
CA LEU A 540 -32.65 -38.81 16.12
C LEU A 540 -31.20 -38.99 16.58
N SER A 541 -30.40 -39.68 15.78
CA SER A 541 -28.95 -39.66 15.99
C SER A 541 -28.38 -38.25 15.75
N ALA A 542 -27.31 -37.89 16.45
CA ALA A 542 -26.66 -36.59 16.29
C ALA A 542 -26.15 -36.36 14.85
N VAL A 543 -25.74 -37.43 14.16
CA VAL A 543 -25.31 -37.35 12.75
C VAL A 543 -26.50 -37.24 11.80
N GLY A 544 -27.62 -37.90 12.09
CA GLY A 544 -28.87 -37.74 11.35
C GLY A 544 -29.44 -36.33 11.47
N LEU A 545 -29.38 -35.74 12.67
CA LEU A 545 -29.75 -34.33 12.87
C LEU A 545 -28.85 -33.38 12.07
N ALA A 546 -27.53 -33.63 12.06
CA ALA A 546 -26.59 -32.85 11.25
C ALA A 546 -26.88 -32.96 9.74
N PHE A 547 -27.22 -34.16 9.25
CA PHE A 547 -27.62 -34.38 7.86
C PHE A 547 -28.85 -33.54 7.48
N TRP A 548 -29.93 -33.63 8.28
CA TRP A 548 -31.16 -32.89 7.99
C TRP A 548 -30.96 -31.38 8.08
N ARG A 549 -30.15 -30.91 9.04
CA ARG A 549 -29.78 -29.49 9.18
C ARG A 549 -29.05 -28.99 7.93
N ASP A 550 -28.06 -29.72 7.45
CA ASP A 550 -27.25 -29.32 6.29
C ASP A 550 -28.05 -29.38 4.99
N LEU A 551 -28.89 -30.40 4.81
CA LEU A 551 -29.80 -30.51 3.65
C LEU A 551 -30.80 -29.36 3.64
N THR A 552 -31.42 -29.06 4.78
CA THR A 552 -32.37 -27.94 4.89
C THR A 552 -31.69 -26.61 4.62
N THR A 553 -30.49 -26.42 5.16
CA THR A 553 -29.67 -25.22 4.91
C THR A 553 -29.40 -25.05 3.42
N PHE A 554 -28.97 -26.12 2.74
CA PHE A 554 -28.76 -26.12 1.29
C PHE A 554 -30.03 -25.76 0.53
N LEU A 555 -31.18 -26.37 0.86
CA LEU A 555 -32.44 -26.11 0.17
C LEU A 555 -32.96 -24.68 0.39
N VAL A 556 -32.87 -24.16 1.61
CA VAL A 556 -33.25 -22.78 1.95
C VAL A 556 -32.38 -21.78 1.19
N LEU A 557 -31.07 -21.99 1.16
CA LEU A 557 -30.14 -21.14 0.40
C LEU A 557 -30.38 -21.26 -1.11
N LEU A 558 -30.61 -22.46 -1.62
CA LEU A 558 -30.88 -22.68 -3.05
C LEU A 558 -32.13 -21.93 -3.48
N LEU A 559 -33.23 -22.08 -2.73
CA LEU A 559 -34.48 -21.39 -2.99
C LEU A 559 -34.32 -19.87 -2.86
N GLY A 560 -33.75 -19.41 -1.75
CA GLY A 560 -33.56 -17.98 -1.49
C GLY A 560 -32.69 -17.29 -2.54
N ILE A 561 -31.58 -17.92 -2.94
CA ILE A 561 -30.70 -17.38 -3.98
C ILE A 561 -31.37 -17.44 -5.36
N SER A 562 -32.10 -18.51 -5.67
CA SER A 562 -32.83 -18.64 -6.94
C SER A 562 -33.92 -17.57 -7.10
N VAL A 563 -34.53 -17.12 -6.00
CA VAL A 563 -35.54 -16.05 -6.03
C VAL A 563 -34.90 -14.66 -6.04
N THR A 564 -33.85 -14.44 -5.25
CA THR A 564 -33.27 -13.08 -5.06
C THR A 564 -32.19 -12.72 -6.07
N ASN A 565 -31.29 -13.64 -6.43
CA ASN A 565 -30.21 -13.39 -7.37
C ASN A 565 -29.64 -14.70 -7.97
N PRO A 566 -30.28 -15.26 -9.02
CA PRO A 566 -29.86 -16.52 -9.65
C PRO A 566 -28.42 -16.54 -10.16
N LYS A 567 -27.82 -15.38 -10.45
CA LYS A 567 -26.43 -15.30 -10.94
C LYS A 567 -25.44 -15.83 -9.88
N ARG A 568 -25.78 -15.74 -8.59
CA ARG A 568 -24.96 -16.24 -7.48
C ARG A 568 -24.88 -17.77 -7.39
N LEU A 569 -25.69 -18.50 -8.17
CA LEU A 569 -25.62 -19.96 -8.31
C LEU A 569 -24.49 -20.42 -9.23
N ARG A 570 -23.77 -19.52 -9.90
CA ARG A 570 -22.71 -19.88 -10.84
C ARG A 570 -21.35 -19.74 -10.18
N VAL A 571 -20.56 -20.81 -10.22
CA VAL A 571 -19.15 -20.83 -9.79
C VAL A 571 -18.24 -21.35 -10.91
N LYS A 572 -16.98 -20.95 -10.89
CA LYS A 572 -15.97 -21.45 -11.84
C LYS A 572 -15.66 -22.92 -11.53
N LYS A 573 -15.54 -23.74 -12.57
CA LYS A 573 -15.23 -25.18 -12.42
C LYS A 573 -13.91 -25.44 -11.68
N CYS A 574 -12.93 -24.54 -11.80
CA CYS A 574 -11.66 -24.65 -11.08
C CYS A 574 -11.78 -24.48 -9.56
N ASP A 575 -12.83 -23.79 -9.09
CA ASP A 575 -13.04 -23.50 -7.67
C ASP A 575 -13.95 -24.55 -7.01
N LEU A 576 -14.63 -25.37 -7.81
CA LEU A 576 -15.54 -26.41 -7.34
C LEU A 576 -14.87 -27.48 -6.46
N PRO A 577 -13.64 -27.97 -6.76
CA PRO A 577 -12.94 -28.88 -5.85
C PRO A 577 -12.67 -28.28 -4.47
N TRP A 578 -12.40 -26.97 -4.39
CA TRP A 578 -12.17 -26.29 -3.12
C TRP A 578 -13.46 -26.12 -2.32
N LEU A 579 -14.57 -25.77 -2.99
CA LEU A 579 -15.90 -25.73 -2.37
C LEU A 579 -16.34 -27.12 -1.90
N ALA A 580 -16.07 -28.16 -2.68
CA ALA A 580 -16.35 -29.55 -2.34
C ALA A 580 -15.50 -30.02 -1.15
N ALA A 581 -14.21 -29.70 -1.12
CA ALA A 581 -13.35 -29.98 0.02
C ALA A 581 -13.85 -29.25 1.28
N MET A 582 -14.22 -27.98 1.18
CA MET A 582 -14.75 -27.20 2.29
C MET A 582 -16.07 -27.76 2.85
N GLY A 583 -16.97 -28.25 1.98
CA GLY A 583 -18.19 -28.93 2.42
C GLY A 583 -17.96 -30.34 2.97
N ALA A 584 -17.38 -31.22 2.17
CA ALA A 584 -17.25 -32.63 2.53
C ALA A 584 -16.25 -32.86 3.68
N ILE A 585 -15.12 -32.15 3.70
CA ILE A 585 -14.08 -32.33 4.70
C ILE A 585 -14.37 -31.49 5.95
N SER A 586 -14.55 -30.18 5.77
CA SER A 586 -14.64 -29.26 6.91
C SER A 586 -15.99 -29.31 7.62
N ILE A 587 -17.07 -29.69 6.93
CA ILE A 587 -18.40 -29.88 7.53
C ILE A 587 -18.70 -31.37 7.67
N GLY A 588 -18.74 -32.15 6.59
CA GLY A 588 -19.17 -33.56 6.65
C GLY A 588 -18.32 -34.45 7.55
N ILE A 589 -17.05 -34.66 7.20
CA ILE A 589 -16.13 -35.51 7.97
C ILE A 589 -15.94 -34.97 9.40
N PHE A 590 -15.90 -33.65 9.56
CA PHE A 590 -15.86 -33.01 10.87
C PHE A 590 -16.96 -33.52 11.82
N HIS A 591 -18.24 -33.52 11.38
CA HIS A 591 -19.34 -33.97 12.23
C HIS A 591 -19.20 -35.44 12.64
N ILE A 592 -18.72 -36.29 11.74
CA ILE A 592 -18.48 -37.70 12.02
C ILE A 592 -17.39 -37.86 13.09
N LEU A 593 -16.23 -37.22 12.91
CA LEU A 593 -15.12 -37.32 13.86
C LEU A 593 -15.48 -36.70 15.21
N TRP A 594 -16.14 -35.55 15.21
CA TRP A 594 -16.57 -34.88 16.43
C TRP A 594 -17.53 -35.73 17.25
N ASN A 595 -18.58 -36.26 16.63
CA ASN A 595 -19.56 -37.08 17.35
C ASN A 595 -18.92 -38.34 17.96
N ASN A 596 -18.05 -39.02 17.19
CA ASN A 596 -17.31 -40.18 17.71
C ASN A 596 -16.37 -39.80 18.86
N ALA A 597 -15.69 -38.64 18.78
CA ALA A 597 -14.86 -38.15 19.89
C ALA A 597 -15.70 -37.91 21.15
N VAL A 598 -16.84 -37.22 21.03
CA VAL A 598 -17.75 -36.96 22.16
C VAL A 598 -18.22 -38.26 22.82
N VAL A 599 -18.58 -39.28 22.03
CA VAL A 599 -19.00 -40.58 22.56
C VAL A 599 -17.86 -41.29 23.32
N MET A 600 -16.62 -41.19 22.83
CA MET A 600 -15.48 -41.92 23.42
C MET A 600 -14.89 -41.24 24.65
N ILE A 601 -14.77 -39.91 24.63
CA ILE A 601 -14.00 -39.15 25.65
C ILE A 601 -14.81 -38.01 26.30
N GLY A 602 -16.08 -37.85 25.94
CA GLY A 602 -16.97 -36.82 26.48
C GLY A 602 -16.85 -35.47 25.75
N ALA A 603 -17.92 -34.67 25.81
CA ALA A 603 -18.02 -33.38 25.13
C ALA A 603 -17.00 -32.35 25.64
N SER A 604 -16.77 -32.27 26.95
CA SER A 604 -15.82 -31.32 27.54
C SER A 604 -14.39 -31.56 27.05
N LEU A 605 -13.91 -32.81 27.09
CA LEU A 605 -12.55 -33.14 26.66
C LEU A 605 -12.40 -33.05 25.13
N ALA A 606 -13.41 -33.46 24.36
CA ALA A 606 -13.42 -33.29 22.91
C ALA A 606 -13.32 -31.80 22.51
N THR A 607 -14.06 -30.92 23.18
CA THR A 607 -14.03 -29.45 22.95
C THR A 607 -12.66 -28.86 23.22
N VAL A 608 -12.03 -29.23 24.34
CA VAL A 608 -10.68 -28.75 24.67
C VAL A 608 -9.66 -29.17 23.61
N ILE A 609 -9.75 -30.39 23.11
CA ILE A 609 -8.86 -30.86 22.05
C ILE A 609 -9.14 -30.12 20.73
N GLN A 610 -10.41 -29.91 20.38
CA GLN A 610 -10.80 -29.16 19.19
C GLN A 610 -10.30 -27.71 19.19
N CYS A 611 -10.18 -27.08 20.35
CA CYS A 611 -9.66 -25.71 20.48
C CYS A 611 -8.20 -25.55 20.08
N ASN A 612 -7.51 -26.64 19.73
CA ASN A 612 -6.21 -26.58 19.07
C ASN A 612 -6.29 -26.24 17.58
N ALA A 613 -7.50 -26.15 16.99
CA ALA A 613 -7.69 -25.77 15.59
C ALA A 613 -6.93 -24.48 15.17
N PRO A 614 -6.88 -23.39 15.96
CA PRO A 614 -6.12 -22.20 15.60
C PRO A 614 -4.60 -22.44 15.48
N ILE A 615 -4.04 -23.42 16.20
CA ILE A 615 -2.62 -23.82 16.03
C ILE A 615 -2.42 -24.36 14.62
N PHE A 616 -3.26 -25.32 14.21
CA PHE A 616 -3.20 -25.92 12.87
C PHE A 616 -3.43 -24.88 11.78
N VAL A 617 -4.43 -24.00 11.95
CA VAL A 617 -4.72 -22.94 10.99
C VAL A 617 -3.54 -21.97 10.88
N THR A 618 -2.94 -21.56 12.00
CA THR A 618 -1.82 -20.61 11.99
C THR A 618 -0.58 -21.18 11.30
N VAL A 619 -0.21 -22.42 11.62
CA VAL A 619 0.92 -23.11 10.98
C VAL A 619 0.66 -23.30 9.49
N MET A 620 -0.53 -23.78 9.12
CA MET A 620 -0.84 -24.04 7.71
C MET A 620 -0.99 -22.73 6.91
N ALA A 621 -1.56 -21.68 7.50
CA ALA A 621 -1.67 -20.37 6.87
C ALA A 621 -0.30 -19.71 6.62
N TYR A 622 0.69 -19.99 7.46
CA TYR A 622 2.09 -19.61 7.18
C TYR A 622 2.59 -20.27 5.89
N PHE A 623 2.38 -21.58 5.71
CA PHE A 623 2.84 -22.28 4.49
C PHE A 623 2.02 -21.96 3.24
N VAL A 624 0.68 -21.87 3.37
CA VAL A 624 -0.23 -21.74 2.23
C VAL A 624 -0.43 -20.28 1.81
N PHE A 625 -0.57 -19.38 2.78
CA PHE A 625 -0.88 -17.97 2.54
C PHE A 625 0.27 -17.02 2.87
N LYS A 626 1.41 -17.54 3.37
CA LYS A 626 2.55 -16.74 3.84
C LYS A 626 2.16 -15.75 4.93
N GLU A 627 1.18 -16.11 5.76
CA GLU A 627 0.83 -15.32 6.94
C GLU A 627 1.97 -15.35 7.95
N THR A 628 2.36 -14.19 8.52
CA THR A 628 3.41 -14.14 9.54
C THR A 628 2.92 -14.73 10.86
N ILE A 629 3.77 -15.55 11.49
CA ILE A 629 3.56 -16.04 12.86
C ILE A 629 4.17 -15.01 13.80
N THR A 630 3.31 -14.23 14.47
CA THR A 630 3.72 -13.18 15.40
C THR A 630 3.72 -13.69 16.84
N SER A 631 4.49 -13.05 17.71
CA SER A 631 4.42 -13.31 19.15
C SER A 631 3.03 -13.05 19.72
N HIS A 632 2.28 -12.08 19.19
CA HIS A 632 0.89 -11.82 19.57
C HIS A 632 -0.04 -12.97 19.20
N LYS A 633 0.07 -13.54 17.99
CA LYS A 633 -0.73 -14.72 17.60
C LYS A 633 -0.45 -15.91 18.50
N LEU A 634 0.83 -16.18 18.79
CA LEU A 634 1.21 -17.27 19.69
C LEU A 634 0.68 -17.06 21.11
N ALA A 635 0.80 -15.83 21.63
CA ALA A 635 0.24 -15.47 22.94
C ALA A 635 -1.28 -15.61 22.98
N ALA A 636 -1.98 -15.16 21.93
CA ALA A 636 -3.43 -15.26 21.85
C ALA A 636 -3.93 -16.71 21.77
N ILE A 637 -3.23 -17.56 21.01
CA ILE A 637 -3.51 -19.00 20.96
C ILE A 637 -3.32 -19.63 22.35
N ALA A 638 -2.20 -19.32 23.03
CA ALA A 638 -1.93 -19.85 24.36
C ALA A 638 -3.02 -19.44 25.36
N LEU A 639 -3.42 -18.17 25.36
CA LEU A 639 -4.49 -17.66 26.21
C LEU A 639 -5.84 -18.30 25.89
N ALA A 640 -6.17 -18.50 24.60
CA ALA A 640 -7.39 -19.17 24.18
C ALA A 640 -7.43 -20.64 24.65
N VAL A 641 -6.34 -21.39 24.47
CA VAL A 641 -6.24 -22.79 24.90
C VAL A 641 -6.38 -22.91 26.42
N VAL A 642 -5.65 -22.11 27.19
CA VAL A 642 -5.75 -22.10 28.66
C VAL A 642 -7.16 -21.69 29.10
N GLY A 643 -7.72 -20.67 28.46
CA GLY A 643 -9.07 -20.20 28.72
C GLY A 643 -10.12 -21.29 28.50
N THR A 644 -10.05 -22.02 27.39
CA THR A 644 -10.93 -23.15 27.11
C THR A 644 -10.84 -24.24 28.17
N ILE A 645 -9.63 -24.62 28.59
CA ILE A 645 -9.44 -25.66 29.62
C ILE A 645 -10.19 -25.28 30.89
N LEU A 646 -10.09 -24.02 31.31
CA LEU A 646 -10.77 -23.52 32.51
C LEU A 646 -12.29 -23.45 32.32
N VAL A 647 -12.78 -23.03 31.15
CA VAL A 647 -14.23 -22.96 30.86
C VAL A 647 -14.87 -24.35 30.75
N SER A 648 -14.15 -25.33 30.24
CA SER A 648 -14.65 -26.70 29.98
C SER A 648 -15.05 -27.49 31.23
N GLY A 649 -14.76 -26.97 32.44
CA GLY A 649 -15.10 -27.62 33.71
C GLY A 649 -14.18 -28.80 34.08
N LEU A 650 -13.09 -29.01 33.33
CA LEU A 650 -12.08 -30.04 33.62
C LEU A 650 -11.25 -29.73 34.88
N VAL A 651 -11.16 -28.45 35.26
CA VAL A 651 -10.43 -27.97 36.44
C VAL A 651 -11.45 -27.65 37.53
N GLY A 652 -11.44 -28.39 38.65
CA GLY A 652 -12.26 -28.12 39.83
C GLY A 652 -13.26 -29.23 40.22
N ASN A 653 -13.75 -30.04 39.27
CA ASN A 653 -14.83 -31.00 39.53
C ASN A 653 -14.42 -32.41 39.98
N GLY A 654 -13.14 -32.66 40.31
CA GLY A 654 -12.70 -33.96 40.85
C GLY A 654 -12.96 -35.20 39.98
N GLY A 655 -13.32 -35.02 38.71
CA GLY A 655 -13.69 -36.11 37.79
C GLY A 655 -12.49 -36.96 37.38
N GLU A 656 -12.69 -38.28 37.29
CA GLU A 656 -11.71 -39.22 36.75
C GLU A 656 -11.53 -39.00 35.23
N TRP A 657 -10.27 -38.90 34.81
CA TRP A 657 -9.90 -38.69 33.41
C TRP A 657 -9.87 -40.03 32.67
N LYS A 658 -10.94 -40.38 31.95
CA LYS A 658 -10.88 -41.49 30.99
C LYS A 658 -10.25 -41.03 29.68
N ILE A 659 -8.93 -41.04 29.64
CA ILE A 659 -8.16 -40.76 28.42
C ILE A 659 -8.13 -42.04 27.57
N ILE A 660 -8.93 -42.07 26.51
CA ILE A 660 -8.87 -43.13 25.49
C ILE A 660 -8.00 -42.62 24.33
N PRO A 661 -6.80 -43.19 24.08
CA PRO A 661 -5.88 -42.67 23.07
C PRO A 661 -6.49 -42.52 21.67
N VAL A 662 -7.32 -43.49 21.27
CA VAL A 662 -8.04 -43.44 19.98
C VAL A 662 -9.03 -42.28 19.95
N GLY A 663 -9.76 -42.02 21.03
CA GLY A 663 -10.69 -40.90 21.12
C GLY A 663 -9.99 -39.54 21.05
N VAL A 664 -8.80 -39.43 21.65
CA VAL A 664 -7.95 -38.23 21.56
C VAL A 664 -7.47 -37.99 20.12
N LEU A 665 -7.04 -39.03 19.41
CA LEU A 665 -6.62 -38.93 18.01
C LEU A 665 -7.78 -38.50 17.09
N ILE A 666 -8.97 -39.06 17.31
CA ILE A 666 -10.19 -38.69 16.57
C ILE A 666 -10.55 -37.22 16.85
N ALA A 667 -10.48 -36.78 18.12
CA ALA A 667 -10.74 -35.40 18.50
C ALA A 667 -9.72 -34.43 17.86
N LEU A 668 -8.43 -34.77 17.81
CA LEU A 668 -7.42 -34.00 17.09
C LEU A 668 -7.72 -33.93 15.60
N GLY A 669 -8.15 -35.04 15.00
CA GLY A 669 -8.64 -35.08 13.61
C GLY A 669 -9.76 -34.07 13.39
N SER A 670 -10.74 -34.00 14.29
CA SER A 670 -11.84 -33.02 14.21
C SER A 670 -11.33 -31.57 14.28
N ALA A 671 -10.31 -31.28 15.10
CA ALA A 671 -9.68 -29.96 15.20
C ALA A 671 -9.06 -29.53 13.86
N VAL A 672 -8.39 -30.47 13.18
CA VAL A 672 -7.81 -30.23 11.85
C VAL A 672 -8.92 -29.96 10.84
N MET A 673 -9.97 -30.79 10.79
CA MET A 673 -11.10 -30.61 9.87
C MET A 673 -11.79 -29.26 10.10
N TYR A 674 -12.03 -28.88 11.36
CA TYR A 674 -12.57 -27.56 11.70
C TYR A 674 -11.69 -26.42 11.17
N GLY A 675 -10.37 -26.51 11.38
CA GLY A 675 -9.41 -25.54 10.87
C GLY A 675 -9.42 -25.40 9.35
N THR A 676 -9.65 -26.50 8.61
CA THR A 676 -9.69 -26.45 7.14
C THR A 676 -10.81 -25.56 6.58
N PHE A 677 -11.91 -25.33 7.33
CA PHE A 677 -12.96 -24.39 6.93
C PHE A 677 -12.38 -22.99 6.73
N SER A 678 -11.54 -22.55 7.67
CA SER A 678 -10.89 -21.23 7.62
C SER A 678 -9.86 -21.15 6.49
N LEU A 679 -9.13 -22.23 6.24
CA LEU A 679 -8.11 -22.28 5.19
C LEU A 679 -8.73 -22.27 3.79
N PHE A 680 -9.61 -23.22 3.48
CA PHE A 680 -10.29 -23.28 2.19
C PHE A 680 -11.20 -22.07 1.99
N GLY A 681 -11.90 -21.65 3.04
CA GLY A 681 -12.71 -20.44 3.06
C GLY A 681 -11.89 -19.20 2.70
N LYS A 682 -10.68 -19.03 3.26
CA LYS A 682 -9.84 -17.86 2.93
C LYS A 682 -9.48 -17.81 1.45
N LYS A 683 -9.17 -18.96 0.85
CA LYS A 683 -8.81 -19.08 -0.57
C LYS A 683 -9.97 -18.70 -1.51
N ILE A 684 -11.20 -19.02 -1.15
CA ILE A 684 -12.39 -18.86 -2.01
C ILE A 684 -13.16 -17.56 -1.71
N SER A 685 -13.11 -17.09 -0.46
CA SER A 685 -13.90 -15.96 0.05
C SER A 685 -13.66 -14.64 -0.66
N SER A 686 -12.51 -14.44 -1.31
CA SER A 686 -12.24 -13.25 -2.13
C SER A 686 -13.03 -13.21 -3.43
N ASN A 687 -13.47 -14.38 -3.94
CA ASN A 687 -14.02 -14.51 -5.29
C ASN A 687 -15.54 -14.64 -5.31
N TYR A 688 -16.16 -14.98 -4.19
CA TYR A 688 -17.59 -15.29 -4.10
C TYR A 688 -18.24 -14.66 -2.88
N SER A 689 -19.54 -14.39 -2.98
CA SER A 689 -20.35 -13.94 -1.85
C SER A 689 -20.44 -15.03 -0.77
N PRO A 690 -20.58 -14.67 0.53
CA PRO A 690 -20.78 -15.65 1.60
C PRO A 690 -21.92 -16.64 1.29
N TRP A 691 -23.04 -16.13 0.77
CA TRP A 691 -24.21 -16.93 0.40
C TRP A 691 -23.90 -18.01 -0.64
N THR A 692 -23.12 -17.67 -1.67
CA THR A 692 -22.67 -18.63 -2.69
C THR A 692 -21.81 -19.71 -2.06
N ILE A 693 -20.86 -19.34 -1.19
CA ILE A 693 -19.97 -20.29 -0.54
C ILE A 693 -20.79 -21.26 0.32
N LEU A 694 -21.69 -20.75 1.16
CA LEU A 694 -22.53 -21.58 2.03
C LEU A 694 -23.40 -22.55 1.23
N LEU A 695 -24.01 -22.11 0.13
CA LEU A 695 -24.83 -22.98 -0.70
C LEU A 695 -24.05 -24.23 -1.12
N TYR A 696 -22.85 -24.06 -1.69
CA TYR A 696 -22.05 -25.19 -2.14
C TYR A 696 -21.48 -26.00 -0.97
N VAL A 697 -21.01 -25.34 0.08
CA VAL A 697 -20.43 -26.01 1.26
C VAL A 697 -21.45 -26.92 1.93
N PHE A 698 -22.68 -26.43 2.19
CA PHE A 698 -23.72 -27.26 2.79
C PHE A 698 -24.28 -28.30 1.82
N GLY A 699 -24.30 -28.03 0.51
CA GLY A 699 -24.63 -29.03 -0.50
C GLY A 699 -23.65 -30.21 -0.50
N PHE A 700 -22.34 -29.95 -0.54
CA PHE A 700 -21.32 -30.99 -0.49
C PHE A 700 -21.20 -31.64 0.90
N GLY A 701 -21.41 -30.89 1.98
CA GLY A 701 -21.51 -31.44 3.34
C GLY A 701 -22.65 -32.44 3.48
N THR A 702 -23.82 -32.11 2.93
CA THR A 702 -24.98 -33.01 2.87
C THR A 702 -24.65 -34.30 2.13
N ILE A 703 -23.96 -34.22 0.98
CA ILE A 703 -23.55 -35.41 0.22
C ILE A 703 -22.62 -36.30 1.05
N ALA A 704 -21.66 -35.71 1.78
CA ALA A 704 -20.76 -36.46 2.63
C ALA A 704 -21.51 -37.16 3.79
N LEU A 705 -22.46 -36.47 4.42
CA LEU A 705 -23.27 -37.01 5.51
C LEU A 705 -24.31 -38.04 5.04
N PHE A 706 -24.78 -37.92 3.79
CA PHE A 706 -25.74 -38.88 3.21
C PHE A 706 -25.23 -40.32 3.24
N LEU A 707 -23.92 -40.53 3.04
CA LEU A 707 -23.31 -41.86 3.12
C LEU A 707 -23.47 -42.49 4.51
N TYR A 708 -23.45 -41.67 5.57
CA TYR A 708 -23.70 -42.11 6.93
C TYR A 708 -25.20 -42.34 7.18
N GLN A 709 -26.04 -41.45 6.66
CA GLN A 709 -27.50 -41.52 6.75
C GLN A 709 -28.08 -42.81 6.16
N LEU A 710 -27.44 -43.39 5.13
CA LEU A 710 -27.81 -44.69 4.56
C LEU A 710 -27.72 -45.85 5.57
N GLY A 711 -26.86 -45.71 6.60
CA GLY A 711 -26.68 -46.73 7.64
C GLY A 711 -27.62 -46.60 8.84
N THR A 712 -28.12 -45.39 9.14
CA THR A 712 -29.00 -45.14 10.31
C THR A 712 -30.47 -45.00 9.94
N LEU A 713 -30.77 -44.44 8.76
CA LEU A 713 -32.14 -44.18 8.28
C LEU A 713 -32.97 -43.27 9.22
N ASP A 714 -32.34 -42.28 9.87
CA ASP A 714 -33.02 -41.33 10.75
C ASP A 714 -34.11 -40.50 10.02
N PRO A 715 -35.35 -40.42 10.54
CA PRO A 715 -36.45 -39.70 9.88
C PRO A 715 -36.26 -38.18 9.89
N TRP A 716 -37.01 -37.47 9.04
CA TRP A 716 -37.08 -36.00 9.10
C TRP A 716 -37.73 -35.52 10.41
N PRO A 717 -37.19 -34.50 11.10
CA PRO A 717 -37.77 -33.89 12.31
C PRO A 717 -39.10 -33.17 11.99
N SER A 718 -40.18 -33.94 11.87
CA SER A 718 -41.52 -33.48 11.48
C SER A 718 -42.43 -33.09 12.65
N SER A 719 -42.03 -33.38 13.89
CA SER A 719 -42.84 -33.06 15.07
C SER A 719 -43.06 -31.55 15.20
N PRO A 720 -44.31 -31.06 15.36
CA PRO A 720 -44.60 -29.63 15.52
C PRO A 720 -43.84 -28.95 16.66
N ALA A 721 -43.51 -29.69 17.74
CA ALA A 721 -42.77 -29.17 18.88
C ALA A 721 -41.26 -29.00 18.56
N ILE A 722 -40.71 -29.80 17.63
CA ILE A 722 -39.31 -29.76 17.20
C ILE A 722 -39.06 -28.67 16.14
N ILE A 723 -40.02 -28.46 15.24
CA ILE A 723 -39.90 -27.53 14.11
C ILE A 723 -39.35 -26.14 14.48
N PRO A 724 -39.83 -25.43 15.53
CA PRO A 724 -39.29 -24.10 15.85
C PRO A 724 -37.82 -24.14 16.28
N TRP A 725 -37.41 -25.15 17.05
CA TRP A 725 -36.03 -25.34 17.48
C TRP A 725 -35.13 -25.71 16.31
N PHE A 726 -35.59 -26.60 15.43
CA PHE A 726 -34.88 -26.97 14.22
C PHE A 726 -34.74 -25.79 13.25
N ALA A 727 -35.78 -24.96 13.10
CA ALA A 727 -35.71 -23.72 12.32
C ALA A 727 -34.70 -22.73 12.91
N GLY A 728 -34.65 -22.59 14.25
CA GLY A 728 -33.63 -21.81 14.95
C GLY A 728 -32.21 -22.32 14.66
N LEU A 729 -32.00 -23.64 14.75
CA LEU A 729 -30.72 -24.28 14.45
C LEU A 729 -30.25 -24.01 13.00
N VAL A 730 -31.17 -24.06 12.03
CA VAL A 730 -30.85 -23.79 10.61
C VAL A 730 -30.63 -22.31 10.35
N LEU A 731 -31.56 -21.43 10.74
CA LEU A 731 -31.52 -20.02 10.35
C LEU A 731 -30.50 -19.22 11.18
N ILE A 732 -30.44 -19.44 12.48
CA ILE A 732 -29.62 -18.66 13.41
C ILE A 732 -28.24 -19.30 13.51
N SER A 733 -28.15 -20.51 14.08
CA SER A 733 -26.83 -21.10 14.37
C SER A 733 -26.08 -21.47 13.08
N THR A 734 -26.79 -21.93 12.04
CA THR A 734 -26.13 -22.39 10.81
C THR A 734 -25.97 -21.26 9.80
N ILE A 735 -27.06 -20.75 9.23
CA ILE A 735 -26.98 -19.76 8.15
C ILE A 735 -26.38 -18.44 8.65
N ALA A 736 -26.93 -17.82 9.69
CA ALA A 736 -26.43 -16.53 10.17
C ALA A 736 -25.00 -16.64 10.75
N GLY A 737 -24.71 -17.72 11.50
CA GLY A 737 -23.38 -18.03 12.02
C GLY A 737 -22.32 -18.14 10.92
N PHE A 738 -22.47 -19.11 10.01
CA PHE A 738 -21.50 -19.34 8.95
C PHE A 738 -21.43 -18.18 7.93
N ALA A 739 -22.53 -17.44 7.71
CA ALA A 739 -22.51 -16.27 6.83
C ALA A 739 -21.68 -15.13 7.45
N SER A 740 -21.88 -14.87 8.74
CA SER A 740 -21.12 -13.87 9.50
C SER A 740 -19.63 -14.24 9.57
N TYR A 741 -19.32 -15.52 9.82
CA TYR A 741 -17.94 -16.01 9.86
C TYR A 741 -17.26 -15.84 8.50
N THR A 742 -17.92 -16.27 7.42
CA THR A 742 -17.38 -16.17 6.06
C THR A 742 -17.17 -14.71 5.65
N ALA A 743 -18.10 -13.82 6.01
CA ALA A 743 -17.96 -12.37 5.79
C ALA A 743 -16.82 -11.76 6.61
N GLY A 744 -16.58 -12.25 7.83
CA GLY A 744 -15.44 -11.88 8.67
C GLY A 744 -14.11 -12.35 8.08
N LEU A 745 -14.07 -13.59 7.58
CA LEU A 745 -12.89 -14.21 6.95
C LEU A 745 -12.43 -13.50 5.68
N GLN A 746 -13.36 -12.86 4.94
CA GLN A 746 -13.01 -11.96 3.83
C GLN A 746 -12.12 -10.79 4.28
N LYS A 747 -12.28 -10.34 5.54
CA LYS A 747 -11.63 -9.15 6.10
C LYS A 747 -10.45 -9.47 7.02
N LEU A 748 -10.29 -10.73 7.42
CA LEU A 748 -9.24 -11.16 8.36
C LEU A 748 -8.30 -12.20 7.74
N PRO A 749 -7.04 -12.27 8.19
CA PRO A 749 -6.21 -13.46 8.02
C PRO A 749 -6.92 -14.71 8.56
N ALA A 750 -6.64 -15.89 7.99
CA ALA A 750 -7.26 -17.15 8.42
C ALA A 750 -6.90 -17.47 9.88
N SER A 751 -5.65 -17.21 10.28
CA SER A 751 -5.19 -17.35 11.67
C SER A 751 -5.96 -16.44 12.64
N ALA A 752 -6.17 -15.17 12.28
CA ALA A 752 -6.88 -14.22 13.14
C ALA A 752 -8.36 -14.57 13.29
N ALA A 753 -9.01 -15.00 12.21
CA ALA A 753 -10.41 -15.43 12.24
C ALA A 753 -10.60 -16.68 13.13
N SER A 754 -9.72 -17.68 13.00
CA SER A 754 -9.81 -18.91 13.81
C SER A 754 -9.54 -18.68 15.29
N ILE A 755 -8.59 -17.80 15.64
CA ILE A 755 -8.36 -17.41 17.05
C ILE A 755 -9.58 -16.66 17.60
N THR A 756 -10.15 -15.73 16.83
CA THR A 756 -11.35 -14.98 17.24
C THR A 756 -12.56 -15.89 17.44
N ALA A 757 -12.68 -16.96 16.65
CA ALA A 757 -13.74 -17.96 16.75
C ALA A 757 -13.79 -18.65 18.13
N MET A 758 -12.69 -18.67 18.88
CA MET A 758 -12.66 -19.27 20.23
C MET A 758 -13.58 -18.56 21.24
N THR A 759 -14.08 -17.38 20.92
CA THR A 759 -15.13 -16.70 21.70
C THR A 759 -16.45 -17.48 21.74
N GLU A 760 -16.65 -18.47 20.86
CA GLU A 760 -17.81 -19.38 20.91
C GLU A 760 -17.94 -20.09 22.25
N ILE A 761 -16.82 -20.47 22.86
CA ILE A 761 -16.78 -21.23 24.12
C ILE A 761 -17.27 -20.36 25.27
N LEU A 762 -16.85 -19.10 25.27
CA LEU A 762 -17.34 -18.08 26.20
C LEU A 762 -18.86 -17.92 26.07
N PHE A 763 -19.35 -17.66 24.85
CA PHE A 763 -20.77 -17.43 24.63
C PHE A 763 -21.62 -18.67 24.88
N ALA A 764 -21.09 -19.87 24.64
CA ALA A 764 -21.76 -21.12 24.97
C ALA A 764 -22.01 -21.25 26.47
N SER A 765 -21.01 -20.94 27.31
CA SER A 765 -21.19 -20.94 28.77
C SER A 765 -22.16 -19.87 29.26
N VAL A 766 -22.16 -18.68 28.65
CA VAL A 766 -23.14 -17.62 28.96
C VAL A 766 -24.56 -18.05 28.58
N MET A 767 -24.71 -18.69 27.42
CA MET A 767 -26.01 -19.20 26.95
C MET A 767 -26.52 -20.33 27.85
N ALA A 768 -25.65 -21.25 28.29
CA ALA A 768 -26.00 -22.29 29.26
C ALA A 768 -26.47 -21.68 30.60
N TYR A 769 -25.81 -20.63 31.10
CA TYR A 769 -26.27 -19.91 32.30
C TYR A 769 -27.67 -19.31 32.13
N ILE A 770 -27.93 -18.65 31.00
CA ILE A 770 -29.21 -17.95 30.76
C ILE A 770 -30.36 -18.94 30.55
N PHE A 771 -30.16 -19.97 29.73
CA PHE A 771 -31.24 -20.84 29.25
C PHE A 771 -31.38 -22.15 30.03
N LEU A 772 -30.28 -22.68 30.60
CA LEU A 772 -30.27 -23.93 31.36
C LEU A 772 -30.16 -23.70 32.88
N GLY A 773 -29.89 -22.45 33.32
CA GLY A 773 -29.75 -22.10 34.74
C GLY A 773 -28.45 -22.59 35.37
N GLU A 774 -27.47 -23.01 34.57
CA GLU A 774 -26.17 -23.48 35.05
C GLU A 774 -25.35 -22.33 35.62
N ARG A 775 -24.84 -22.44 36.86
CA ARG A 775 -24.01 -21.40 37.46
C ARG A 775 -22.57 -21.51 37.00
N LEU A 776 -21.98 -20.38 36.58
CA LEU A 776 -20.56 -20.31 36.23
C LEU A 776 -19.69 -20.34 37.48
N ASP A 777 -18.73 -21.26 37.50
CA ASP A 777 -17.69 -21.32 38.53
C ASP A 777 -16.60 -20.25 38.30
N VAL A 778 -15.85 -19.92 39.36
CA VAL A 778 -14.75 -18.95 39.34
C VAL A 778 -13.73 -19.29 38.25
N TRP A 779 -13.42 -20.58 38.06
CA TRP A 779 -12.51 -21.01 36.99
C TRP A 779 -13.06 -20.73 35.60
N GLN A 780 -14.36 -20.91 35.37
CA GLN A 780 -15.00 -20.63 34.10
C GLN A 780 -15.00 -19.13 33.79
N ILE A 781 -15.20 -18.28 34.81
CA ILE A 781 -15.11 -16.81 34.66
C ILE A 781 -13.67 -16.39 34.33
N LEU A 782 -12.66 -16.95 34.99
CA LEU A 782 -11.26 -16.68 34.65
C LEU A 782 -10.92 -17.12 33.23
N GLY A 783 -11.39 -18.30 32.82
CA GLY A 783 -11.19 -18.79 31.46
C GLY A 783 -11.82 -17.90 30.40
N ALA A 784 -13.02 -17.39 30.65
CA ALA A 784 -13.70 -16.40 29.82
C ALA A 784 -12.85 -15.12 29.59
N ILE A 785 -12.25 -14.59 30.66
CA ILE A 785 -11.39 -13.40 30.59
C ILE A 785 -10.14 -13.66 29.74
N LEU A 786 -9.53 -14.85 29.86
CA LEU A 786 -8.37 -15.22 29.06
C LEU A 786 -8.69 -15.30 27.56
N ILE A 787 -9.84 -15.87 27.20
CA ILE A 787 -10.29 -15.94 25.79
C ILE A 787 -10.48 -14.52 25.22
N ILE A 788 -11.16 -13.63 25.94
CA ILE A 788 -11.36 -12.22 25.52
C ILE A 788 -10.02 -11.51 25.37
N SER A 789 -9.09 -11.73 26.30
CA SER A 789 -7.75 -11.14 26.25
C SER A 789 -6.96 -11.61 25.03
N GLY A 790 -7.07 -12.90 24.68
CA GLY A 790 -6.49 -13.45 23.45
C GLY A 790 -7.01 -12.75 22.19
N VAL A 791 -8.33 -12.53 22.09
CA VAL A 791 -8.93 -11.80 20.96
C VAL A 791 -8.49 -10.34 20.92
N ALA A 792 -8.43 -9.68 22.08
CA ALA A 792 -7.92 -8.32 22.17
C ALA A 792 -6.47 -8.22 21.66
N ILE A 793 -5.62 -9.17 22.03
CA ILE A 793 -4.22 -9.23 21.54
C ILE A 793 -4.15 -9.41 20.02
N VAL A 794 -5.00 -10.26 19.43
CA VAL A 794 -5.09 -10.39 17.96
C VAL A 794 -5.54 -9.10 17.29
N SER A 795 -6.43 -8.32 17.94
CA SER A 795 -6.84 -7.01 17.42
C SER A 795 -5.72 -5.96 17.46
N LEU A 796 -4.75 -6.15 18.37
CA LEU A 796 -3.57 -5.31 18.53
C LEU A 796 -2.36 -5.80 17.71
N ASP A 797 -2.44 -7.01 17.13
CA ASP A 797 -1.39 -7.59 16.30
C ASP A 797 -1.27 -6.81 14.98
N LYS A 798 -0.34 -5.86 14.98
CA LYS A 798 0.06 -5.12 13.79
C LYS A 798 1.01 -6.02 12.99
N ASN A 799 0.70 -6.25 11.72
CA ASN A 799 1.66 -6.79 10.76
C ASN A 799 2.93 -5.93 10.81
N LYS A 800 3.96 -6.38 11.53
CA LYS A 800 5.33 -6.00 11.24
C LYS A 800 5.64 -6.58 9.86
N VAL A 801 5.54 -5.75 8.83
CA VAL A 801 6.27 -6.00 7.59
C VAL A 801 7.73 -5.86 7.99
N ASN A 802 8.37 -6.97 8.38
CA ASN A 802 9.79 -6.98 8.69
C ASN A 802 10.55 -6.75 7.38
N HIS A 803 11.28 -5.64 7.35
CA HIS A 803 12.57 -5.52 6.69
C HIS A 803 13.42 -6.75 7.02
N ASN A 804 13.76 -7.53 5.98
CA ASN A 804 14.99 -8.30 5.82
C ASN A 804 14.85 -9.17 4.57
N ALA A 805 15.16 -8.57 3.41
CA ALA A 805 15.79 -9.18 2.24
C ALA A 805 15.99 -8.08 1.20
#